data_AF-A0AAP0BIB6-F1
#
_entry.id   AF-A0AAP0BIB6-F1
#
_cell.length_a   1.000
_cell.length_b   1.000
_cell.length_c   1.000
_cell.angle_alpha   90.00
_cell.angle_beta   90.00
_cell.angle_gamma   90.00
#
_symmetry.space_group_name_H-M   'P 1'
#
loop_
_entity.id
_entity.type
_entity.pdbx_description
1 polymer ?
#
loop_
_entity_poly.entity_id
_entity_poly.type
_entity_poly.pdbx_seq_one_letter_code
_entity_poly.pdbx_strand_id
1 'polypeptide(L)'
;MTGRVGSVRGRTSALFRRHPYRDGLQRREKGGKGKMPHFASVQPHRFSPLVAYSKKLSPCLLALPSRSPPTFSPYLILTPRRRPPLLRSSVTASCSVWRQHPETKGRIHLPLLCGGLGRLVGEGSRRLVSMETSVDRAAGEEDSADERVRENSSCLKLEELNWDHSFVRELPGDPRSDLMPRQVLHACYTKVLPSAEVENPELVVWSDSVAKLLNLDPNEFQRSDFPLIFSGAVPLVGGLSYAQCYGGHQFGVWAGQLGDGRAITLGEVLNYRGERWELQLKGAGKTPYSRFADGLAVLRSSIREFLCSEAMNGLGIPTTRALCLVTTGKSVSRDMFYDGNSKDEPGAVVCRVAESFLRIGSFQIHSFRGKEDLDILRSLADYTIRYHFPHLEKMSKSDDISFGAGLEGSSAVDLTSNKYAAWSVEVAERTASLVAGWQGVGFTHGVLNTDNMSILGLSIDYGPFGFLDAFDPSYTPNTTDLPGRRYCFANQPDVGLWNIAQFTATLSTANLISPEEANYAMERYGIKFMDEYQSIMTRKLGLIKYNKQLISKLLNNMAVDKVDYTNFFRLLSNIKADSETPEDELLIPLKAVLLDMGNERKEAWISWVRTYIEELVSSGIPDEQRKAAMNSVNPKYILRNYLCQSAIDAAEQGDYAEVRRLLRVMERPYDEQPGMEKYARLPPAWAYRPGVCMLSCSS
;
A
#
# COMPACT_ATOMS: atom_id res chain seq x y z
N MET A 1 -28.29 53.09 -40.01
CA MET A 1 -26.97 53.62 -39.66
C MET A 1 -25.99 52.44 -39.72
N THR A 2 -25.29 52.21 -40.83
CA THR A 2 -23.90 52.69 -41.11
C THR A 2 -22.86 52.11 -40.12
N GLY A 3 -21.93 51.20 -40.48
CA GLY A 3 -21.72 50.42 -41.71
C GLY A 3 -20.27 50.49 -42.26
N ARG A 4 -19.68 49.31 -42.57
CA ARG A 4 -18.49 49.06 -43.45
C ARG A 4 -17.11 49.59 -42.93
N VAL A 5 -15.92 49.20 -43.42
CA VAL A 5 -15.31 48.05 -44.19
C VAL A 5 -13.77 48.21 -44.16
N GLY A 6 -12.99 47.11 -44.34
CA GLY A 6 -11.60 47.15 -44.86
C GLY A 6 -10.51 47.08 -43.78
N SER A 7 -9.45 46.24 -43.82
CA SER A 7 -8.69 45.56 -44.90
C SER A 7 -7.87 46.48 -45.82
N VAL A 8 -6.53 46.42 -45.73
CA VAL A 8 -5.62 45.84 -46.76
C VAL A 8 -4.11 46.04 -46.40
N ARG A 9 -3.38 44.92 -46.51
CA ARG A 9 -1.93 44.66 -46.78
C ARG A 9 -0.90 45.80 -46.90
N GLY A 10 0.31 45.49 -46.40
CA GLY A 10 1.62 45.90 -46.96
C GLY A 10 2.65 44.76 -46.87
N ARG A 11 3.52 44.56 -47.87
CA ARG A 11 4.53 43.47 -47.96
C ARG A 11 5.94 44.05 -48.16
N THR A 12 6.96 43.41 -47.56
CA THR A 12 8.36 43.20 -48.05
C THR A 12 9.08 42.31 -47.01
N SER A 13 9.62 41.10 -47.28
CA SER A 13 10.85 40.71 -48.03
C SER A 13 12.14 41.37 -47.46
N ALA A 14 13.26 40.68 -47.14
CA ALA A 14 13.63 39.25 -47.30
C ALA A 14 14.89 38.82 -46.50
N LEU A 15 15.07 37.48 -46.39
CA LEU A 15 16.33 36.70 -46.59
C LEU A 15 17.47 36.59 -45.53
N PHE A 16 18.07 35.38 -45.54
CA PHE A 16 19.33 34.90 -44.92
C PHE A 16 19.40 34.80 -43.37
N ARG A 17 20.09 33.83 -42.74
CA ARG A 17 20.93 32.69 -43.22
C ARG A 17 20.93 31.54 -42.19
N ARG A 18 20.94 30.28 -42.64
CA ARG A 18 21.38 29.12 -41.82
C ARG A 18 22.87 28.85 -42.10
N HIS A 19 23.64 28.38 -41.11
CA HIS A 19 24.59 27.26 -41.27
C HIS A 19 25.14 26.73 -39.92
N PRO A 20 25.64 25.48 -39.87
CA PRO A 20 26.02 24.76 -38.65
C PRO A 20 27.55 24.78 -38.40
N TYR A 21 28.00 24.09 -37.36
CA TYR A 21 29.39 23.65 -37.24
C TYR A 21 29.51 22.20 -36.75
N ARG A 22 30.31 21.41 -37.46
CA ARG A 22 30.95 20.18 -36.97
C ARG A 22 32.38 20.11 -37.56
N ASP A 23 33.22 19.35 -36.87
CA ASP A 23 34.52 18.82 -37.29
C ASP A 23 35.71 19.78 -37.45
N GLY A 24 36.55 19.81 -36.40
CA GLY A 24 37.85 19.12 -36.46
C GLY A 24 39.12 19.94 -36.79
N LEU A 25 40.14 19.84 -35.92
CA LEU A 25 41.55 19.82 -36.36
C LEU A 25 42.45 19.05 -35.37
N GLN A 26 43.57 18.53 -35.87
CA GLN A 26 44.46 17.58 -35.17
C GLN A 26 45.73 18.20 -34.57
N ARG A 27 46.25 17.52 -33.53
CA ARG A 27 47.68 17.30 -33.18
C ARG A 27 48.63 18.50 -32.99
N ARG A 28 49.26 18.53 -31.80
CA ARG A 28 50.74 18.45 -31.68
C ARG A 28 51.15 17.82 -30.34
N GLU A 29 52.23 17.04 -30.38
CA GLU A 29 52.77 16.29 -29.24
C GLU A 29 53.77 17.13 -28.42
N LYS A 30 53.94 16.83 -27.12
CA LYS A 30 55.27 16.56 -26.53
C LYS A 30 55.19 15.90 -25.14
N GLY A 31 56.10 14.96 -24.93
CA GLY A 31 56.12 13.96 -23.84
C GLY A 31 56.13 14.44 -22.38
N GLY A 32 55.68 13.53 -21.51
CA GLY A 32 55.85 13.59 -20.06
C GLY A 32 55.52 12.22 -19.45
N LYS A 33 56.53 11.45 -19.02
CA LYS A 33 56.34 10.11 -18.42
C LYS A 33 55.83 10.23 -16.98
N GLY A 34 54.70 9.59 -16.66
CA GLY A 34 54.21 9.40 -15.29
C GLY A 34 53.47 8.07 -15.15
N LYS A 35 53.94 7.19 -14.27
CA LYS A 35 53.29 5.89 -13.99
C LYS A 35 52.12 6.09 -13.03
N MET A 36 50.96 5.51 -13.35
CA MET A 36 49.83 5.26 -12.44
C MET A 36 49.24 3.87 -12.77
N PRO A 37 48.64 3.16 -11.79
CA PRO A 37 48.42 1.71 -11.89
C PRO A 37 47.15 1.32 -12.64
N HIS A 38 47.07 0.03 -13.02
CA HIS A 38 45.93 -0.59 -13.69
C HIS A 38 44.62 -0.43 -12.91
N PHE A 39 43.63 0.22 -13.51
CA PHE A 39 42.22 -0.03 -13.21
C PHE A 39 41.71 -1.13 -14.13
N ALA A 40 41.27 -2.24 -13.54
CA ALA A 40 40.59 -3.31 -14.26
C ALA A 40 39.18 -2.86 -14.66
N SER A 41 38.73 -3.32 -15.83
CA SER A 41 37.40 -3.05 -16.35
C SER A 41 36.31 -3.68 -15.47
N VAL A 42 35.43 -2.84 -14.92
CA VAL A 42 34.20 -3.31 -14.27
C VAL A 42 33.24 -3.76 -15.35
N GLN A 43 32.99 -5.07 -15.45
CA GLN A 43 31.90 -5.60 -16.27
C GLN A 43 30.55 -5.30 -15.61
N PRO A 44 29.48 -5.04 -16.39
CA PRO A 44 28.14 -4.92 -15.84
C PRO A 44 27.69 -6.26 -15.26
N HIS A 45 27.30 -6.27 -13.98
CA HIS A 45 26.83 -7.47 -13.31
C HIS A 45 25.55 -8.00 -13.98
N ARG A 46 25.49 -9.32 -14.15
CA ARG A 46 24.31 -10.02 -14.70
C ARG A 46 23.11 -9.86 -13.76
N PHE A 47 22.00 -9.38 -14.30
CA PHE A 47 20.70 -9.44 -13.65
C PHE A 47 20.33 -10.91 -13.35
N SER A 48 19.98 -11.20 -12.09
CA SER A 48 19.30 -12.45 -11.72
C SER A 48 17.86 -12.12 -11.32
N PRO A 49 16.85 -12.48 -12.13
CA PRO A 49 15.47 -12.49 -11.66
C PRO A 49 15.26 -13.69 -10.71
N LEU A 50 14.42 -13.50 -9.68
CA LEU A 50 14.03 -14.48 -8.66
C LEU A 50 13.61 -15.84 -9.24
N VAL A 51 14.56 -16.78 -9.40
CA VAL A 51 14.38 -18.26 -9.32
C VAL A 51 15.71 -18.86 -8.88
N ALA A 52 15.99 -18.88 -7.57
CA ALA A 52 17.13 -19.59 -6.98
C ALA A 52 16.97 -20.02 -5.51
N TYR A 53 15.76 -19.95 -4.92
CA TYR A 53 15.52 -20.33 -3.52
C TYR A 53 14.29 -21.23 -3.36
N SER A 54 14.47 -22.53 -3.59
CA SER A 54 13.66 -23.58 -2.94
C SER A 54 14.48 -24.77 -2.42
N LYS A 55 15.82 -24.74 -2.53
CA LYS A 55 16.72 -25.79 -2.02
C LYS A 55 17.98 -25.22 -1.39
N LYS A 56 17.86 -24.78 -0.12
CA LYS A 56 18.86 -24.83 0.98
C LYS A 56 18.44 -23.92 2.13
N LEU A 57 17.56 -24.43 3.00
CA LEU A 57 17.50 -24.00 4.38
C LEU A 57 18.45 -24.90 5.19
N SER A 58 19.46 -24.31 5.81
CA SER A 58 20.21 -24.92 6.90
C SER A 58 20.11 -24.00 8.12
N PRO A 59 19.93 -24.54 9.33
CA PRO A 59 19.52 -23.75 10.48
C PRO A 59 20.70 -22.97 11.07
N CYS A 60 20.76 -21.66 10.80
CA CYS A 60 21.70 -20.75 11.46
C CYS A 60 21.17 -19.30 11.47
N LEU A 61 19.97 -19.10 12.03
CA LEU A 61 19.36 -17.78 12.22
C LEU A 61 18.67 -17.62 13.59
N LEU A 62 19.22 -18.29 14.61
CA LEU A 62 18.98 -18.01 16.03
C LEU A 62 20.32 -17.99 16.77
N ALA A 63 20.99 -16.84 16.78
CA ALA A 63 22.18 -16.59 17.57
C ALA A 63 22.23 -15.13 18.03
N LEU A 64 21.70 -14.85 19.22
CA LEU A 64 21.92 -13.59 19.92
C LEU A 64 23.40 -13.50 20.34
N PRO A 65 24.16 -12.46 19.93
CA PRO A 65 25.52 -12.29 20.42
C PRO A 65 25.50 -11.60 21.79
N SER A 66 25.54 -12.40 22.86
CA SER A 66 25.93 -11.90 24.18
C SER A 66 27.39 -11.45 24.14
N ARG A 67 27.66 -10.14 24.16
CA ARG A 67 29.00 -9.59 24.40
C ARG A 67 28.94 -8.48 25.44
N SER A 68 29.69 -8.69 26.52
CA SER A 68 30.04 -7.71 27.54
C SER A 68 30.88 -6.55 26.95
N PRO A 69 30.86 -5.36 27.59
CA PRO A 69 31.36 -4.14 26.97
C PRO A 69 32.91 -4.05 26.95
N PRO A 70 33.50 -3.38 25.94
CA PRO A 70 34.92 -3.05 25.97
C PRO A 70 35.21 -1.93 26.97
N THR A 71 36.28 -2.12 27.74
CA THR A 71 36.84 -1.14 28.69
C THR A 71 37.47 0.05 27.97
N PHE A 72 37.14 1.27 28.40
CA PHE A 72 37.94 2.48 28.11
C PHE A 72 38.53 3.05 29.40
N SER A 73 39.82 3.38 29.36
CA SER A 73 40.56 4.03 30.46
C SER A 73 40.59 5.55 30.25
N PRO A 74 40.51 6.40 31.30
CA PRO A 74 40.23 7.83 31.16
C PRO A 74 41.49 8.72 31.14
N TYR A 75 41.37 9.91 30.55
CA TYR A 75 42.31 11.01 30.79
C TYR A 75 41.70 12.12 31.68
N LEU A 76 42.42 12.33 32.78
CA LEU A 76 42.45 13.38 33.80
C LEU A 76 41.46 14.58 33.83
N ILE A 77 40.83 14.71 35.00
CA ILE A 77 40.84 15.88 35.93
C ILE A 77 40.20 17.21 35.44
N LEU A 78 39.10 17.59 36.10
CA LEU A 78 39.10 18.65 37.15
C LEU A 78 37.88 18.47 38.07
N THR A 79 38.08 18.62 39.39
CA THR A 79 37.00 18.76 40.40
C THR A 79 37.31 19.98 41.27
N PRO A 80 36.33 20.53 42.00
CA PRO A 80 36.31 20.18 43.42
C PRO A 80 34.92 20.13 44.13
N ARG A 81 34.78 19.11 44.99
CA ARG A 81 34.26 19.20 46.38
C ARG A 81 32.85 19.79 46.68
N ARG A 82 31.87 18.93 47.04
CA ARG A 82 31.53 18.57 48.46
C ARG A 82 30.27 17.67 48.57
N ARG A 83 30.36 16.68 49.48
CA ARG A 83 29.28 15.95 50.18
C ARG A 83 29.21 16.52 51.63
N PRO A 84 28.22 16.25 52.54
CA PRO A 84 27.67 14.92 52.88
C PRO A 84 26.15 14.93 53.31
N PRO A 85 25.59 14.07 54.22
CA PRO A 85 24.82 12.90 53.73
C PRO A 85 23.55 12.49 54.57
N LEU A 86 23.00 11.30 54.25
CA LEU A 86 22.18 10.38 55.10
C LEU A 86 20.72 10.73 55.46
N LEU A 87 19.80 9.79 55.18
CA LEU A 87 19.16 8.96 56.23
C LEU A 87 18.44 7.73 55.66
N ARG A 88 18.23 6.72 56.52
CA ARG A 88 17.48 5.47 56.24
C ARG A 88 16.09 5.55 56.88
N SER A 89 15.09 4.84 56.32
CA SER A 89 14.15 4.06 57.13
C SER A 89 13.33 3.07 56.31
N SER A 90 13.44 1.79 56.67
CA SER A 90 12.48 0.72 56.38
C SER A 90 11.38 0.68 57.45
N VAL A 91 10.12 0.42 57.11
CA VAL A 91 9.17 -0.32 57.96
C VAL A 91 8.21 -1.12 57.08
N THR A 92 7.94 -2.35 57.50
CA THR A 92 6.99 -3.33 56.95
C THR A 92 5.61 -3.24 57.61
N ALA A 93 4.55 -3.64 56.90
CA ALA A 93 3.31 -4.13 57.53
C ALA A 93 2.56 -5.09 56.59
N SER A 94 2.31 -6.32 57.06
CA SER A 94 1.54 -7.36 56.36
C SER A 94 0.29 -7.74 57.17
N CYS A 95 -0.85 -7.94 56.50
CA CYS A 95 -2.01 -8.77 56.89
C CYS A 95 -3.13 -8.59 55.83
N SER A 96 -4.17 -9.43 55.64
CA SER A 96 -4.47 -10.87 55.85
C SER A 96 -5.95 -11.07 55.38
N VAL A 97 -6.59 -12.24 55.19
CA VAL A 97 -6.39 -13.68 55.43
C VAL A 97 -7.02 -14.47 54.24
N TRP A 98 -6.45 -15.59 53.77
CA TRP A 98 -7.14 -16.53 52.85
C TRP A 98 -8.13 -17.45 53.60
N ARG A 99 -9.31 -17.72 53.05
CA ARG A 99 -10.19 -18.84 53.48
C ARG A 99 -10.66 -19.66 52.27
N GLN A 100 -10.71 -20.98 52.46
CA GLN A 100 -11.17 -21.96 51.46
C GLN A 100 -12.62 -22.40 51.74
N HIS A 101 -13.37 -22.71 50.67
CA HIS A 101 -14.37 -23.79 50.48
C HIS A 101 -15.53 -24.01 51.52
N PRO A 102 -16.73 -24.41 51.06
CA PRO A 102 -16.97 -25.81 50.61
C PRO A 102 -17.84 -25.98 49.34
N GLU A 103 -17.86 -27.22 48.83
CA GLU A 103 -18.80 -27.71 47.80
C GLU A 103 -20.22 -27.91 48.34
N THR A 104 -21.23 -28.02 47.46
CA THR A 104 -22.32 -29.00 47.61
C THR A 104 -23.01 -29.32 46.28
N LYS A 105 -23.66 -30.49 46.21
CA LYS A 105 -24.16 -31.14 44.98
C LYS A 105 -25.62 -30.82 44.67
N GLY A 106 -26.00 -30.87 43.39
CA GLY A 106 -27.40 -30.97 42.94
C GLY A 106 -27.54 -31.61 41.56
N ARG A 107 -28.03 -32.86 41.49
CA ARG A 107 -28.56 -33.48 40.26
C ARG A 107 -30.04 -33.10 40.08
N ILE A 108 -30.58 -33.16 38.86
CA ILE A 108 -31.86 -33.82 38.53
C ILE A 108 -32.11 -33.93 37.00
N HIS A 109 -32.45 -35.16 36.58
CA HIS A 109 -33.17 -35.68 35.40
C HIS A 109 -33.28 -35.01 34.02
N LEU A 110 -32.95 -35.83 32.99
CA LEU A 110 -33.63 -35.93 31.68
C LEU A 110 -34.98 -36.68 31.79
N PRO A 111 -35.89 -36.50 30.82
CA PRO A 111 -36.12 -37.55 29.79
C PRO A 111 -36.12 -36.96 28.35
N LEU A 112 -35.54 -37.58 27.32
CA LEU A 112 -35.88 -38.85 26.64
C LEU A 112 -37.29 -38.90 26.00
N LEU A 113 -37.33 -38.88 24.66
CA LEU A 113 -38.40 -39.48 23.86
C LEU A 113 -37.80 -40.04 22.55
N CYS A 114 -38.21 -41.26 22.20
CA CYS A 114 -37.68 -42.02 21.06
C CYS A 114 -38.58 -41.89 19.82
N GLY A 115 -37.99 -42.13 18.64
CA GLY A 115 -38.72 -42.43 17.39
C GLY A 115 -37.75 -42.94 16.34
N GLY A 116 -37.88 -44.20 15.92
CA GLY A 116 -37.02 -44.83 14.91
C GLY A 116 -37.81 -45.70 13.94
N LEU A 117 -37.09 -46.46 13.09
CA LEU A 117 -37.49 -47.26 11.90
C LEU A 117 -37.10 -46.55 10.57
N GLY A 118 -36.49 -47.20 9.57
CA GLY A 118 -35.90 -48.55 9.54
C GLY A 118 -35.48 -49.02 8.12
N ARG A 119 -34.31 -49.67 8.01
CA ARG A 119 -33.92 -50.77 7.07
C ARG A 119 -34.50 -50.82 5.63
N LEU A 120 -33.63 -50.82 4.59
CA LEU A 120 -33.13 -52.06 3.91
C LEU A 120 -32.21 -51.82 2.69
N VAL A 121 -31.40 -52.85 2.42
CA VAL A 121 -30.30 -53.09 1.48
C VAL A 121 -30.69 -53.11 -0.02
N GLY A 122 -29.75 -52.77 -0.93
CA GLY A 122 -29.80 -53.11 -2.37
C GLY A 122 -28.51 -52.76 -3.12
N GLU A 123 -28.01 -53.66 -3.99
CA GLU A 123 -26.70 -53.56 -4.68
C GLU A 123 -26.79 -52.95 -6.10
N GLY A 124 -25.63 -52.53 -6.67
CA GLY A 124 -25.30 -52.96 -8.04
C GLY A 124 -25.05 -51.94 -9.16
N SER A 125 -23.76 -51.71 -9.43
CA SER A 125 -23.16 -51.59 -10.78
C SER A 125 -23.20 -50.27 -11.58
N ARG A 126 -22.31 -50.23 -12.59
CA ARG A 126 -21.83 -49.07 -13.37
C ARG A 126 -22.62 -48.85 -14.67
N ARG A 127 -22.80 -47.59 -15.08
CA ARG A 127 -22.27 -47.03 -16.36
C ARG A 127 -22.64 -45.55 -16.57
N LEU A 128 -21.82 -44.84 -17.35
CA LEU A 128 -22.11 -43.51 -17.88
C LEU A 128 -23.19 -43.59 -18.99
N VAL A 129 -24.02 -42.55 -19.15
CA VAL A 129 -24.00 -41.60 -20.28
C VAL A 129 -25.10 -40.53 -20.09
N SER A 130 -24.88 -39.35 -20.66
CA SER A 130 -25.66 -38.11 -20.62
C SER A 130 -27.18 -38.20 -20.81
N MET A 131 -27.91 -37.35 -20.09
CA MET A 131 -29.05 -36.60 -20.65
C MET A 131 -29.22 -35.26 -19.92
N GLU A 132 -29.41 -34.18 -20.67
CA GLU A 132 -29.73 -32.84 -20.16
C GLU A 132 -31.20 -32.76 -19.74
N THR A 133 -31.55 -31.96 -18.73
CA THR A 133 -32.74 -31.07 -18.75
C THR A 133 -32.83 -30.15 -17.52
N SER A 134 -32.62 -28.85 -17.76
CA SER A 134 -33.42 -27.73 -17.23
C SER A 134 -34.02 -27.80 -15.81
N VAL A 135 -33.31 -27.28 -14.80
CA VAL A 135 -33.92 -26.58 -13.64
C VAL A 135 -33.03 -25.40 -13.24
N ASP A 136 -33.09 -24.30 -13.99
CA ASP A 136 -32.46 -23.02 -13.62
C ASP A 136 -33.30 -21.85 -14.16
N ARG A 137 -34.26 -21.37 -13.34
CA ARG A 137 -34.98 -20.10 -13.57
C ARG A 137 -35.86 -19.56 -12.42
N ALA A 138 -35.73 -20.09 -11.21
CA ALA A 138 -36.57 -19.69 -10.06
C ALA A 138 -35.79 -19.17 -8.84
N ALA A 139 -34.46 -19.11 -8.88
CA ALA A 139 -33.61 -18.67 -7.76
C ALA A 139 -32.98 -17.28 -7.97
N GLY A 140 -33.23 -16.61 -9.10
CA GLY A 140 -32.56 -15.36 -9.48
C GLY A 140 -33.36 -14.07 -9.24
N GLU A 141 -34.64 -14.15 -8.84
CA GLU A 141 -35.51 -12.98 -8.72
C GLU A 141 -35.67 -12.50 -7.26
N GLU A 142 -35.64 -13.40 -6.26
CA GLU A 142 -35.79 -13.03 -4.83
C GLU A 142 -34.56 -12.29 -4.25
N ASP A 143 -33.33 -12.75 -4.52
CA ASP A 143 -32.10 -12.04 -4.08
C ASP A 143 -32.02 -10.63 -4.68
N SER A 144 -32.37 -10.47 -5.96
CA SER A 144 -32.33 -9.17 -6.64
C SER A 144 -33.42 -8.18 -6.16
N ALA A 145 -34.41 -8.68 -5.42
CA ALA A 145 -35.44 -7.86 -4.80
C ALA A 145 -35.03 -7.41 -3.39
N ASP A 146 -34.40 -8.28 -2.59
CA ASP A 146 -33.90 -7.90 -1.25
C ASP A 146 -32.71 -6.92 -1.34
N GLU A 147 -31.80 -7.09 -2.32
CA GLU A 147 -30.77 -6.06 -2.61
C GLU A 147 -31.41 -4.69 -2.95
N ARG A 148 -32.39 -4.66 -3.87
CA ARG A 148 -33.06 -3.42 -4.29
C ARG A 148 -33.96 -2.78 -3.21
N VAL A 149 -34.47 -3.57 -2.27
CA VAL A 149 -35.21 -3.06 -1.10
C VAL A 149 -34.26 -2.50 -0.05
N ARG A 150 -33.03 -3.02 0.06
CA ARG A 150 -31.98 -2.52 0.99
C ARG A 150 -31.19 -1.33 0.46
N GLU A 151 -31.07 -1.15 -0.85
CA GLU A 151 -30.52 0.09 -1.45
C GLU A 151 -31.32 1.35 -1.09
N ASN A 152 -32.55 1.19 -0.59
CA ASN A 152 -33.42 2.27 -0.12
C ASN A 152 -33.10 2.72 1.33
N SER A 153 -31.90 2.41 1.86
CA SER A 153 -31.43 2.98 3.13
C SER A 153 -31.36 4.51 3.03
N SER A 154 -32.10 5.22 3.87
CA SER A 154 -32.03 6.68 3.96
C SER A 154 -30.58 7.14 4.15
N CYS A 155 -30.09 8.01 3.27
CA CYS A 155 -28.76 8.58 3.41
C CYS A 155 -28.64 9.31 4.76
N LEU A 156 -27.53 9.05 5.45
CA LEU A 156 -27.24 9.59 6.77
C LEU A 156 -26.66 11.00 6.66
N LYS A 157 -27.05 11.86 7.60
CA LYS A 157 -26.30 13.09 7.90
C LYS A 157 -25.06 12.78 8.73
N LEU A 158 -24.15 13.73 8.82
CA LEU A 158 -22.94 13.60 9.65
C LEU A 158 -23.24 13.32 11.12
N GLU A 159 -24.33 13.88 11.66
CA GLU A 159 -24.77 13.68 13.04
C GLU A 159 -25.47 12.33 13.30
N GLU A 160 -25.78 11.58 12.23
CA GLU A 160 -26.50 10.30 12.26
C GLU A 160 -25.56 9.09 12.07
N LEU A 161 -24.24 9.34 11.97
CA LEU A 161 -23.22 8.29 11.89
C LEU A 161 -23.24 7.37 13.12
N ASN A 162 -23.25 6.06 12.88
CA ASN A 162 -23.33 5.03 13.92
C ASN A 162 -21.94 4.76 14.53
N TRP A 163 -21.60 5.45 15.61
CA TRP A 163 -20.31 5.32 16.30
C TRP A 163 -20.24 4.12 17.25
N ASP A 164 -19.12 3.40 17.22
CA ASP A 164 -18.88 2.19 18.03
C ASP A 164 -17.71 2.34 19.01
N HIS A 165 -16.59 2.90 18.53
CA HIS A 165 -15.36 3.17 19.29
C HIS A 165 -14.77 1.94 20.04
N SER A 166 -14.85 0.74 19.45
CA SER A 166 -14.28 -0.50 20.00
C SER A 166 -12.80 -0.40 20.36
N PHE A 167 -11.98 0.30 19.57
CA PHE A 167 -10.54 0.45 19.79
C PHE A 167 -10.27 1.17 21.11
N VAL A 168 -11.01 2.25 21.36
CA VAL A 168 -10.89 3.06 22.58
C VAL A 168 -11.52 2.36 23.79
N ARG A 169 -12.57 1.56 23.59
CA ARG A 169 -13.26 0.81 24.66
C ARG A 169 -12.46 -0.38 25.17
N GLU A 170 -11.76 -1.11 24.31
CA GLU A 170 -11.21 -2.43 24.64
C GLU A 170 -9.69 -2.48 24.79
N LEU A 171 -8.95 -1.50 24.26
CA LEU A 171 -7.50 -1.43 24.35
C LEU A 171 -7.02 -0.42 25.39
N PRO A 172 -5.84 -0.63 26.01
CA PRO A 172 -5.30 0.31 27.00
C PRO A 172 -4.97 1.66 26.34
N GLY A 173 -5.60 2.72 26.84
CA GLY A 173 -5.31 4.10 26.48
C GLY A 173 -4.35 4.77 27.45
N ASP A 174 -3.61 5.77 26.95
CA ASP A 174 -2.80 6.65 27.79
C ASP A 174 -3.71 7.41 28.77
N PRO A 175 -3.41 7.40 30.10
CA PRO A 175 -4.18 8.17 31.08
C PRO A 175 -4.05 9.70 30.90
N ARG A 176 -3.09 10.17 30.10
CA ARG A 176 -2.89 11.58 29.77
C ARG A 176 -3.52 11.94 28.42
N SER A 177 -3.94 13.20 28.25
CA SER A 177 -4.50 13.74 27.01
C SER A 177 -3.84 15.05 26.54
N ASP A 178 -2.66 15.39 27.08
CA ASP A 178 -1.90 16.56 26.65
C ASP A 178 -1.20 16.33 25.31
N LEU A 179 -0.96 17.41 24.56
CA LEU A 179 -0.34 17.39 23.23
C LEU A 179 1.20 17.40 23.26
N MET A 180 1.84 17.26 24.43
CA MET A 180 3.29 17.37 24.55
C MET A 180 3.98 16.13 23.95
N PRO A 181 4.91 16.28 22.97
CA PRO A 181 5.62 15.14 22.38
C PRO A 181 6.42 14.36 23.44
N ARG A 182 6.20 13.04 23.54
CA ARG A 182 6.81 12.18 24.56
C ARG A 182 6.74 10.69 24.20
N GLN A 183 7.45 9.87 24.98
CA GLN A 183 7.18 8.43 25.02
C GLN A 183 5.84 8.18 25.75
N VAL A 184 5.03 7.29 25.19
CA VAL A 184 3.69 6.88 25.65
C VAL A 184 3.75 5.38 25.92
N LEU A 185 4.06 5.00 27.16
CA LEU A 185 4.26 3.60 27.56
C LEU A 185 2.92 2.93 27.91
N HIS A 186 2.88 1.60 27.79
CA HIS A 186 1.76 0.75 28.22
C HIS A 186 0.37 1.11 27.65
N ALA A 187 0.31 1.71 26.45
CA ALA A 187 -0.92 2.11 25.79
C ALA A 187 -0.85 1.96 24.26
N CYS A 188 -1.99 1.66 23.64
CA CYS A 188 -2.18 1.55 22.19
C CYS A 188 -2.59 2.89 21.54
N TYR A 189 -3.07 3.87 22.32
CA TYR A 189 -3.45 5.20 21.83
C TYR A 189 -3.37 6.28 22.92
N THR A 190 -3.42 7.55 22.51
CA THR A 190 -3.69 8.70 23.38
C THR A 190 -4.95 9.42 22.90
N LYS A 191 -5.86 9.80 23.80
CA LYS A 191 -7.01 10.65 23.45
C LYS A 191 -6.51 12.07 23.18
N VAL A 192 -6.77 12.58 21.98
CA VAL A 192 -6.33 13.91 21.52
C VAL A 192 -7.39 14.52 20.63
N LEU A 193 -7.62 15.83 20.77
CA LEU A 193 -8.46 16.59 19.85
C LEU A 193 -7.60 17.21 18.73
N PRO A 194 -8.17 17.43 17.54
CA PRO A 194 -7.58 18.31 16.53
C PRO A 194 -7.15 19.66 17.11
N SER A 195 -6.03 20.18 16.60
CA SER A 195 -5.36 21.37 17.11
C SER A 195 -4.73 22.24 16.02
N ALA A 196 -5.00 21.94 14.73
CA ALA A 196 -4.59 22.80 13.63
C ALA A 196 -5.29 24.16 13.71
N GLU A 197 -4.55 25.24 13.47
CA GLU A 197 -5.15 26.56 13.22
C GLU A 197 -5.75 26.59 11.82
N VAL A 198 -6.95 27.18 11.72
CA VAL A 198 -7.77 27.19 10.51
C VAL A 198 -8.38 28.57 10.32
N GLU A 199 -8.40 29.05 9.07
CA GLU A 199 -8.98 30.32 8.66
C GLU A 199 -9.65 30.11 7.29
N ASN A 200 -10.98 30.26 7.21
CA ASN A 200 -11.76 30.08 5.96
C ASN A 200 -11.41 28.77 5.20
N PRO A 201 -11.61 27.58 5.81
CA PRO A 201 -11.31 26.30 5.16
C PRO A 201 -12.26 26.05 3.99
N GLU A 202 -11.75 25.48 2.90
CA GLU A 202 -12.52 25.18 1.69
C GLU A 202 -12.43 23.70 1.31
N LEU A 203 -13.51 23.17 0.72
CA LEU A 203 -13.56 21.80 0.20
C LEU A 203 -12.90 21.70 -1.17
N VAL A 204 -11.73 21.04 -1.22
CA VAL A 204 -11.00 20.79 -2.46
C VAL A 204 -11.71 19.71 -3.27
N VAL A 205 -11.93 18.53 -2.68
CA VAL A 205 -12.52 17.36 -3.34
C VAL A 205 -13.05 16.36 -2.30
N TRP A 206 -14.03 15.53 -2.70
CA TRP A 206 -14.51 14.37 -1.95
C TRP A 206 -14.62 13.15 -2.87
N SER A 207 -14.75 11.95 -2.30
CA SER A 207 -15.00 10.71 -3.04
C SER A 207 -16.45 10.25 -2.87
N ASP A 208 -17.21 10.25 -3.98
CA ASP A 208 -18.57 9.67 -4.02
C ASP A 208 -18.60 8.20 -3.59
N SER A 209 -17.52 7.45 -3.87
CA SER A 209 -17.40 6.04 -3.51
C SER A 209 -17.28 5.85 -1.99
N VAL A 210 -16.53 6.72 -1.31
CA VAL A 210 -16.38 6.66 0.16
C VAL A 210 -17.61 7.26 0.87
N ALA A 211 -18.24 8.28 0.30
CA ALA A 211 -19.53 8.77 0.79
C ALA A 211 -20.59 7.64 0.83
N LYS A 212 -20.72 6.89 -0.27
CA LYS A 212 -21.61 5.72 -0.37
C LYS A 212 -21.22 4.57 0.58
N LEU A 213 -19.91 4.35 0.78
CA LEU A 213 -19.41 3.34 1.72
C LEU A 213 -19.85 3.60 3.16
N LEU A 214 -20.02 4.87 3.52
CA LEU A 214 -20.46 5.34 4.84
C LEU A 214 -21.96 5.75 4.87
N ASN A 215 -22.72 5.49 3.80
CA ASN A 215 -24.12 5.89 3.60
C ASN A 215 -24.39 7.40 3.72
N LEU A 216 -23.38 8.26 3.58
CA LEU A 216 -23.52 9.72 3.75
C LEU A 216 -24.31 10.35 2.60
N ASP A 217 -25.22 11.28 2.92
CA ASP A 217 -25.91 12.10 1.93
C ASP A 217 -24.91 13.00 1.17
N PRO A 218 -24.86 12.95 -0.18
CA PRO A 218 -24.06 13.87 -0.99
C PRO A 218 -24.31 15.37 -0.73
N ASN A 219 -25.45 15.75 -0.15
CA ASN A 219 -25.73 17.12 0.25
C ASN A 219 -24.88 17.59 1.44
N GLU A 220 -24.37 16.69 2.29
CA GLU A 220 -23.55 17.06 3.45
C GLU A 220 -22.26 17.78 3.05
N PHE A 221 -21.67 17.40 1.90
CA PHE A 221 -20.48 18.04 1.33
C PHE A 221 -20.73 19.49 0.83
N GLN A 222 -21.99 19.93 0.77
CA GLN A 222 -22.37 21.30 0.40
C GLN A 222 -22.63 22.20 1.62
N ARG A 223 -22.61 21.64 2.85
CA ARG A 223 -22.83 22.43 4.07
C ARG A 223 -21.68 23.40 4.31
N SER A 224 -22.00 24.61 4.78
CA SER A 224 -21.00 25.64 5.09
C SER A 224 -20.07 25.28 6.26
N ASP A 225 -20.50 24.38 7.15
CA ASP A 225 -19.71 23.88 8.28
C ASP A 225 -18.88 22.63 7.94
N PHE A 226 -19.11 21.95 6.81
CA PHE A 226 -18.37 20.75 6.42
C PHE A 226 -16.84 20.97 6.40
N PRO A 227 -16.29 22.06 5.81
CA PRO A 227 -14.85 22.28 5.83
C PRO A 227 -14.28 22.59 7.23
N LEU A 228 -15.09 23.17 8.12
CA LEU A 228 -14.72 23.41 9.52
C LEU A 228 -14.65 22.09 10.32
N ILE A 229 -15.56 21.15 10.06
CA ILE A 229 -15.57 19.83 10.70
C ILE A 229 -14.35 19.02 10.22
N PHE A 230 -14.13 18.90 8.91
CA PHE A 230 -13.09 18.02 8.36
C PHE A 230 -11.68 18.64 8.35
N SER A 231 -11.53 19.92 8.67
CA SER A 231 -10.24 20.52 9.06
C SER A 231 -9.93 20.33 10.56
N GLY A 232 -10.91 19.88 11.35
CA GLY A 232 -10.79 19.69 12.79
C GLY A 232 -11.08 20.94 13.62
N ALA A 233 -11.47 22.06 13.02
CA ALA A 233 -11.83 23.29 13.73
C ALA A 233 -13.13 23.15 14.55
N VAL A 234 -14.02 22.25 14.13
CA VAL A 234 -15.28 21.90 14.83
C VAL A 234 -15.31 20.39 15.08
N PRO A 235 -15.65 19.91 16.29
CA PRO A 235 -15.74 18.48 16.55
C PRO A 235 -16.95 17.87 15.82
N LEU A 236 -16.73 16.72 15.17
CA LEU A 236 -17.81 15.90 14.60
C LEU A 236 -18.62 15.25 15.73
N VAL A 237 -19.95 15.41 15.70
CA VAL A 237 -20.86 14.91 16.74
C VAL A 237 -20.75 13.39 16.89
N GLY A 238 -20.60 12.92 18.13
CA GLY A 238 -20.43 11.50 18.45
C GLY A 238 -19.00 10.95 18.30
N GLY A 239 -18.09 11.69 17.66
CA GLY A 239 -16.68 11.34 17.56
C GLY A 239 -15.97 11.28 18.91
N LEU A 240 -14.97 10.41 19.02
CA LEU A 240 -14.12 10.21 20.20
C LEU A 240 -12.66 10.18 19.76
N SER A 241 -12.06 11.36 19.63
CA SER A 241 -10.79 11.49 18.92
C SER A 241 -9.57 10.92 19.67
N TYR A 242 -8.71 10.20 18.94
CA TYR A 242 -7.46 9.60 19.43
C TYR A 242 -6.36 9.59 18.36
N ALA A 243 -5.12 9.33 18.81
CA ALA A 243 -3.96 9.07 17.96
C ALA A 243 -3.33 7.74 18.40
N GLN A 244 -3.00 6.86 17.46
CA GLN A 244 -2.46 5.53 17.76
C GLN A 244 -0.98 5.57 18.17
N CYS A 245 -0.60 4.71 19.10
CA CYS A 245 0.80 4.43 19.46
C CYS A 245 1.33 3.26 18.64
N TYR A 246 2.43 3.47 17.92
CA TYR A 246 3.14 2.40 17.22
C TYR A 246 4.65 2.70 17.19
N GLY A 247 5.44 1.70 16.79
CA GLY A 247 6.86 1.82 16.50
C GLY A 247 7.12 1.36 15.06
N GLY A 248 8.38 1.16 14.69
CA GLY A 248 8.68 0.64 13.35
C GLY A 248 10.16 0.46 13.08
N HIS A 249 10.45 -0.40 12.10
CA HIS A 249 11.76 -0.50 11.48
C HIS A 249 11.79 0.41 10.26
N GLN A 250 12.47 1.55 10.39
CA GLN A 250 12.63 2.50 9.30
C GLN A 250 13.93 2.19 8.55
N PHE A 251 13.84 1.98 7.23
CA PHE A 251 14.96 1.52 6.39
C PHE A 251 15.68 0.25 6.88
N GLY A 252 14.98 -0.59 7.65
CA GLY A 252 15.51 -1.84 8.24
C GLY A 252 16.09 -1.69 9.66
N VAL A 253 16.11 -0.49 10.24
CA VAL A 253 16.61 -0.23 11.60
C VAL A 253 15.46 0.15 12.53
N TRP A 254 15.42 -0.42 13.74
CA TRP A 254 14.41 -0.07 14.74
C TRP A 254 14.48 1.42 15.11
N ALA A 255 13.39 2.16 14.86
CA ALA A 255 13.32 3.60 15.09
C ALA A 255 12.74 3.99 16.46
N GLY A 256 12.46 3.02 17.33
CA GLY A 256 11.77 3.25 18.60
C GLY A 256 10.29 3.57 18.41
N GLN A 257 9.74 4.38 19.32
CA GLN A 257 8.35 4.84 19.23
C GLN A 257 8.17 5.89 18.12
N LEU A 258 7.16 5.64 17.30
CA LEU A 258 6.60 6.54 16.30
C LEU A 258 5.21 6.97 16.80
N GLY A 259 4.14 6.44 16.19
CA GLY A 259 2.75 6.80 16.46
C GLY A 259 2.22 7.83 15.46
N ASP A 260 0.91 8.11 15.54
CA ASP A 260 0.21 9.07 14.69
C ASP A 260 0.64 10.52 14.97
N GLY A 261 1.82 10.90 14.48
CA GLY A 261 2.46 12.19 14.79
C GLY A 261 1.90 13.41 14.05
N ARG A 262 0.98 13.20 13.10
CA ARG A 262 0.25 14.24 12.34
C ARG A 262 -1.14 13.75 11.90
N ALA A 263 -1.68 12.77 12.61
CA ALA A 263 -2.94 12.13 12.28
C ALA A 263 -3.76 11.96 13.56
N ILE A 264 -5.07 12.13 13.45
CA ILE A 264 -6.01 12.02 14.56
C ILE A 264 -7.23 11.28 14.03
N THR A 265 -7.47 10.07 14.54
CA THR A 265 -8.69 9.32 14.27
C THR A 265 -9.84 9.98 15.04
N LEU A 266 -10.93 10.33 14.36
CA LEU A 266 -12.16 10.88 14.96
C LEU A 266 -13.00 9.81 15.66
N GLY A 267 -12.80 8.55 15.29
CA GLY A 267 -13.45 7.38 15.87
C GLY A 267 -13.72 6.29 14.84
N GLU A 268 -14.45 5.26 15.28
CA GLU A 268 -14.88 4.13 14.46
C GLU A 268 -16.39 4.19 14.24
N VAL A 269 -16.82 4.21 12.97
CA VAL A 269 -18.23 4.08 12.59
C VAL A 269 -18.53 2.67 12.09
N LEU A 270 -19.80 2.28 12.19
CA LEU A 270 -20.38 1.13 11.51
C LEU A 270 -21.21 1.62 10.31
N ASN A 271 -20.96 1.08 9.12
CA ASN A 271 -21.85 1.32 7.97
C ASN A 271 -23.11 0.44 8.03
N TYR A 272 -24.02 0.60 7.06
CA TYR A 272 -25.26 -0.20 6.99
C TYR A 272 -25.07 -1.73 6.90
N ARG A 273 -23.90 -2.21 6.48
CA ARG A 273 -23.56 -3.65 6.45
C ARG A 273 -23.00 -4.17 7.78
N GLY A 274 -22.85 -3.30 8.78
CA GLY A 274 -22.19 -3.62 10.04
C GLY A 274 -20.66 -3.71 9.93
N GLU A 275 -20.07 -3.19 8.84
CA GLU A 275 -18.62 -3.12 8.69
C GLU A 275 -18.08 -1.90 9.43
N ARG A 276 -16.92 -2.08 10.09
CA ARG A 276 -16.24 -1.03 10.84
C ARG A 276 -15.31 -0.22 9.96
N TRP A 277 -15.33 1.11 10.12
CA TRP A 277 -14.44 2.05 9.43
C TRP A 277 -13.92 3.13 10.40
N GLU A 278 -12.60 3.26 10.51
CA GLU A 278 -11.93 4.39 11.18
C GLU A 278 -11.94 5.63 10.27
N LEU A 279 -12.34 6.80 10.79
CA LEU A 279 -12.19 8.10 10.09
C LEU A 279 -10.98 8.85 10.66
N GLN A 280 -9.95 9.11 9.86
CA GLN A 280 -8.71 9.72 10.34
C GLN A 280 -8.34 11.02 9.60
N LEU A 281 -8.29 12.13 10.34
CA LEU A 281 -7.83 13.42 9.82
C LEU A 281 -6.29 13.49 9.88
N LYS A 282 -5.65 13.60 8.71
CA LYS A 282 -4.19 13.73 8.58
C LYS A 282 -3.82 15.16 8.19
N GLY A 283 -3.01 15.81 9.03
CA GLY A 283 -2.72 17.24 9.01
C GLY A 283 -3.43 18.06 10.11
N ALA A 284 -4.24 17.42 10.95
CA ALA A 284 -5.13 18.08 11.91
C ALA A 284 -4.47 18.57 13.22
N GLY A 285 -3.14 18.64 13.29
CA GLY A 285 -2.40 19.20 14.42
C GLY A 285 -1.52 18.21 15.18
N LYS A 286 -1.01 18.66 16.33
CA LYS A 286 0.00 17.92 17.12
C LYS A 286 -0.62 16.83 17.98
N THR A 287 0.20 15.83 18.27
CA THR A 287 -0.08 14.73 19.19
C THR A 287 1.18 14.43 20.02
N PRO A 288 1.10 13.62 21.11
CA PRO A 288 2.27 13.09 21.80
C PRO A 288 3.30 12.38 20.89
N TYR A 289 2.88 11.97 19.69
CA TYR A 289 3.68 11.24 18.71
C TYR A 289 4.35 12.15 17.66
N SER A 290 4.09 13.47 17.66
CA SER A 290 4.66 14.40 16.67
C SER A 290 6.18 14.51 16.69
N ARG A 291 6.85 14.04 17.76
CA ARG A 291 8.30 14.17 17.97
C ARG A 291 8.75 15.64 17.86
N PHE A 292 9.42 16.01 16.76
CA PHE A 292 9.87 17.37 16.48
C PHE A 292 9.04 18.07 15.38
N ALA A 293 8.05 17.40 14.80
CA ALA A 293 7.22 17.92 13.73
C ALA A 293 6.08 18.83 14.24
N ASP A 294 5.46 19.56 13.33
CA ASP A 294 4.38 20.50 13.61
C ASP A 294 2.98 19.86 13.67
N GLY A 295 2.82 18.60 13.22
CA GLY A 295 1.53 17.91 13.15
C GLY A 295 0.66 18.26 11.94
N LEU A 296 1.17 19.09 11.02
CA LEU A 296 0.41 19.64 9.90
C LEU A 296 0.72 18.95 8.57
N ALA A 297 -0.19 19.07 7.61
CA ALA A 297 0.00 18.63 6.23
C ALA A 297 -0.21 19.81 5.25
N VAL A 298 0.30 19.64 4.03
CA VAL A 298 0.24 20.65 2.97
C VAL A 298 -0.56 20.14 1.79
N LEU A 299 -1.23 21.05 1.10
CA LEU A 299 -2.14 20.79 -0.01
C LEU A 299 -1.53 19.83 -1.04
N ARG A 300 -0.25 20.03 -1.40
CA ARG A 300 0.52 19.16 -2.30
C ARG A 300 0.51 17.68 -1.91
N SER A 301 0.93 17.37 -0.67
CA SER A 301 1.00 15.97 -0.20
C SER A 301 -0.40 15.40 0.06
N SER A 302 -1.34 16.21 0.54
CA SER A 302 -2.73 15.80 0.76
C SER A 302 -3.50 15.51 -0.53
N ILE A 303 -3.26 16.26 -1.63
CA ILE A 303 -3.77 15.94 -2.97
C ILE A 303 -3.23 14.60 -3.46
N ARG A 304 -1.92 14.38 -3.30
CA ARG A 304 -1.25 13.13 -3.73
C ARG A 304 -1.80 11.91 -2.97
N GLU A 305 -1.95 12.02 -1.66
CA GLU A 305 -2.52 10.95 -0.83
C GLU A 305 -3.98 10.68 -1.18
N PHE A 306 -4.82 11.73 -1.27
CA PHE A 306 -6.22 11.60 -1.66
C PHE A 306 -6.38 10.90 -3.02
N LEU A 307 -5.67 11.38 -4.05
CA LEU A 307 -5.78 10.82 -5.39
C LEU A 307 -5.22 9.40 -5.48
N CYS A 308 -4.13 9.08 -4.76
CA CYS A 308 -3.54 7.75 -4.82
C CYS A 308 -4.36 6.70 -4.08
N SER A 309 -4.98 7.04 -2.96
CA SER A 309 -5.99 6.22 -2.29
C SER A 309 -7.09 5.78 -3.27
N GLU A 310 -7.71 6.74 -3.95
CA GLU A 310 -8.84 6.44 -4.82
C GLU A 310 -8.42 5.81 -6.16
N ALA A 311 -7.23 6.14 -6.68
CA ALA A 311 -6.66 5.49 -7.87
C ALA A 311 -6.29 4.02 -7.63
N MET A 312 -5.74 3.69 -6.47
CA MET A 312 -5.43 2.30 -6.12
C MET A 312 -6.70 1.47 -5.93
N ASN A 313 -7.76 2.06 -5.37
CA ASN A 313 -9.09 1.46 -5.35
C ASN A 313 -9.67 1.26 -6.76
N GLY A 314 -9.55 2.24 -7.66
CA GLY A 314 -9.98 2.12 -9.06
C GLY A 314 -9.20 1.06 -9.85
N LEU A 315 -7.95 0.78 -9.46
CA LEU A 315 -7.12 -0.32 -9.97
C LEU A 315 -7.44 -1.68 -9.30
N GLY A 316 -8.41 -1.74 -8.39
CA GLY A 316 -8.76 -2.97 -7.66
C GLY A 316 -7.69 -3.44 -6.66
N ILE A 317 -6.76 -2.57 -6.26
CA ILE A 317 -5.70 -2.90 -5.30
C ILE A 317 -6.11 -2.43 -3.89
N PRO A 318 -6.08 -3.31 -2.87
CA PRO A 318 -6.46 -2.95 -1.50
C PRO A 318 -5.71 -1.73 -0.97
N THR A 319 -6.43 -0.81 -0.33
CA THR A 319 -5.90 0.51 0.08
C THR A 319 -6.75 1.19 1.15
N THR A 320 -6.12 2.06 1.96
CA THR A 320 -6.83 3.08 2.73
C THR A 320 -7.48 4.09 1.78
N ARG A 321 -8.77 4.37 1.97
CA ARG A 321 -9.59 5.26 1.16
C ARG A 321 -9.48 6.72 1.62
N ALA A 322 -9.96 7.66 0.81
CA ALA A 322 -10.01 9.08 1.16
C ALA A 322 -11.42 9.66 0.96
N LEU A 323 -12.05 10.11 2.04
CA LEU A 323 -13.41 10.68 2.04
C LEU A 323 -13.41 12.09 1.44
N CYS A 324 -12.56 12.97 1.97
CA CYS A 324 -12.47 14.37 1.53
C CYS A 324 -11.11 14.98 1.81
N LEU A 325 -10.85 16.09 1.12
CA LEU A 325 -9.69 16.95 1.29
C LEU A 325 -10.15 18.39 1.44
N VAL A 326 -9.72 19.05 2.52
CA VAL A 326 -10.03 20.46 2.80
C VAL A 326 -8.74 21.26 2.98
N THR A 327 -8.76 22.54 2.61
CA THR A 327 -7.70 23.49 2.99
C THR A 327 -7.86 23.91 4.45
N THR A 328 -6.78 24.40 5.08
CA THR A 328 -6.89 25.11 6.37
C THR A 328 -6.92 26.64 6.21
N GLY A 329 -6.63 27.15 5.00
CA GLY A 329 -6.41 28.57 4.70
C GLY A 329 -5.22 29.21 5.45
N LYS A 330 -4.46 28.44 6.23
CA LYS A 330 -3.17 28.84 6.82
C LYS A 330 -2.03 28.32 5.96
N SER A 331 -0.91 29.05 5.95
CA SER A 331 0.35 28.56 5.38
C SER A 331 1.11 27.68 6.37
N VAL A 332 1.85 26.71 5.84
CA VAL A 332 2.65 25.75 6.60
C VAL A 332 4.05 25.69 5.98
N SER A 333 5.07 26.00 6.78
CA SER A 333 6.45 26.04 6.29
C SER A 333 7.03 24.64 6.09
N ARG A 334 7.58 24.37 4.91
CA ARG A 334 8.14 23.07 4.51
C ARG A 334 9.46 23.25 3.77
N ASP A 335 10.44 22.46 4.20
CA ASP A 335 11.59 22.14 3.37
C ASP A 335 11.28 20.85 2.60
N MET A 336 11.11 20.98 1.28
CA MET A 336 10.78 19.85 0.41
C MET A 336 12.01 18.96 0.13
N PHE A 337 13.23 19.50 0.19
CA PHE A 337 14.45 18.79 -0.18
C PHE A 337 15.37 18.46 1.01
N TYR A 338 15.05 18.96 2.20
CA TYR A 338 15.89 18.92 3.40
C TYR A 338 17.26 19.61 3.19
N ASP A 339 17.28 20.69 2.40
CA ASP A 339 18.48 21.44 2.02
C ASP A 339 18.64 22.78 2.79
N GLY A 340 17.70 23.10 3.68
CA GLY A 340 17.61 24.34 4.45
C GLY A 340 16.65 25.38 3.86
N ASN A 341 16.18 25.22 2.62
CA ASN A 341 15.38 26.23 1.91
C ASN A 341 13.87 26.02 2.13
N SER A 342 13.41 26.25 3.36
CA SER A 342 11.97 26.19 3.69
C SER A 342 11.15 27.21 2.89
N LYS A 343 9.96 26.79 2.45
CA LYS A 343 8.96 27.62 1.79
C LYS A 343 7.60 27.41 2.46
N ASP A 344 6.78 28.45 2.44
CA ASP A 344 5.41 28.36 2.93
C ASP A 344 4.52 27.77 1.84
N GLU A 345 3.89 26.63 2.13
CA GLU A 345 2.92 25.94 1.27
C GLU A 345 1.52 26.03 1.90
N PRO A 346 0.41 26.01 1.12
CA PRO A 346 -0.94 26.00 1.69
C PRO A 346 -1.18 24.77 2.58
N GLY A 347 -1.70 24.99 3.79
CA GLY A 347 -2.07 23.92 4.70
C GLY A 347 -3.35 23.19 4.27
N ALA A 348 -3.42 21.89 4.53
CA ALA A 348 -4.57 21.06 4.20
C ALA A 348 -4.73 19.88 5.17
N VAL A 349 -5.94 19.33 5.20
CA VAL A 349 -6.30 18.13 5.96
C VAL A 349 -7.02 17.14 5.05
N VAL A 350 -6.54 15.90 5.02
CA VAL A 350 -7.21 14.79 4.32
C VAL A 350 -7.91 13.89 5.33
N CYS A 351 -9.19 13.60 5.10
CA CYS A 351 -9.93 12.60 5.86
C CYS A 351 -9.77 11.23 5.21
N ARG A 352 -8.93 10.40 5.81
CA ARG A 352 -8.68 9.02 5.43
C ARG A 352 -9.74 8.11 6.02
N VAL A 353 -10.05 7.02 5.35
CA VAL A 353 -11.03 6.02 5.78
C VAL A 353 -10.46 4.62 5.56
N ALA A 354 -10.47 3.76 6.57
CA ALA A 354 -9.98 2.38 6.49
C ALA A 354 -10.70 1.49 7.50
N GLU A 355 -10.79 0.18 7.25
CA GLU A 355 -11.31 -0.78 8.23
C GLU A 355 -10.53 -0.72 9.54
N SER A 356 -9.20 -0.59 9.44
CA SER A 356 -8.35 -0.09 10.52
C SER A 356 -7.04 0.51 10.00
N PHE A 357 -6.46 1.44 10.77
CA PHE A 357 -5.10 1.97 10.57
C PHE A 357 -4.01 1.17 11.32
N LEU A 358 -4.33 -0.01 11.85
CA LEU A 358 -3.36 -0.90 12.48
C LEU A 358 -2.26 -1.39 11.52
N ARG A 359 -1.02 -1.38 12.03
CA ARG A 359 0.20 -1.66 11.28
C ARG A 359 1.00 -2.78 11.94
N ILE A 360 1.94 -3.42 11.25
CA ILE A 360 2.95 -4.30 11.87
C ILE A 360 3.68 -3.55 13.02
N GLY A 361 3.96 -2.26 12.81
CA GLY A 361 4.53 -1.36 13.82
C GLY A 361 3.72 -1.21 15.11
N SER A 362 2.40 -1.36 15.07
CA SER A 362 1.50 -1.29 16.24
C SER A 362 1.70 -2.46 17.20
N PHE A 363 2.09 -3.62 16.67
CA PHE A 363 2.47 -4.79 17.48
C PHE A 363 3.92 -4.68 17.94
N GLN A 364 4.83 -4.27 17.06
CA GLN A 364 6.27 -4.21 17.38
C GLN A 364 6.60 -3.36 18.59
N ILE A 365 5.92 -2.22 18.80
CA ILE A 365 6.21 -1.34 19.95
C ILE A 365 6.06 -2.04 21.30
N HIS A 366 5.05 -2.90 21.43
CA HIS A 366 4.78 -3.65 22.64
C HIS A 366 5.79 -4.80 22.83
N SER A 367 6.15 -5.51 21.76
CA SER A 367 7.22 -6.52 21.80
C SER A 367 8.58 -5.94 22.20
N PHE A 368 8.95 -4.76 21.66
CA PHE A 368 10.24 -4.12 21.93
C PHE A 368 10.35 -3.48 23.31
N ARG A 369 9.22 -3.28 24.02
CA ARG A 369 9.21 -2.85 25.43
C ARG A 369 9.40 -4.00 26.42
N GLY A 370 9.35 -5.25 25.95
CA GLY A 370 9.58 -6.43 26.76
C GLY A 370 8.38 -6.83 27.60
N LYS A 371 8.63 -7.55 28.70
CA LYS A 371 7.64 -8.38 29.41
C LYS A 371 6.37 -7.63 29.85
N GLU A 372 6.48 -6.36 30.20
CA GLU A 372 5.36 -5.55 30.72
C GLU A 372 4.30 -5.23 29.66
N ASP A 373 4.67 -5.20 28.38
CA ASP A 373 3.75 -4.90 27.26
C ASP A 373 3.29 -6.16 26.49
N LEU A 374 3.76 -7.37 26.83
CA LEU A 374 3.40 -8.59 26.09
C LEU A 374 1.92 -8.98 26.21
N ASP A 375 1.27 -8.68 27.35
CA ASP A 375 -0.18 -8.89 27.50
C ASP A 375 -0.99 -7.83 26.72
N ILE A 376 -0.42 -6.63 26.50
CA ILE A 376 -0.99 -5.62 25.60
C ILE A 376 -0.88 -6.10 24.14
N LEU A 377 0.27 -6.68 23.75
CA LEU A 377 0.44 -7.30 22.44
C LEU A 377 -0.63 -8.39 22.19
N ARG A 378 -0.84 -9.28 23.16
CA ARG A 378 -1.88 -10.32 23.06
C ARG A 378 -3.27 -9.72 22.95
N SER A 379 -3.60 -8.75 23.80
CA SER A 379 -4.90 -8.05 23.77
C SER A 379 -5.15 -7.35 22.42
N LEU A 380 -4.12 -6.74 21.83
CA LEU A 380 -4.19 -6.11 20.52
C LEU A 380 -4.36 -7.14 19.39
N ALA A 381 -3.70 -8.29 19.48
CA ALA A 381 -3.88 -9.39 18.52
C ALA A 381 -5.28 -10.01 18.62
N ASP A 382 -5.76 -10.30 19.83
CA ASP A 382 -7.13 -10.76 20.11
C ASP A 382 -8.18 -9.76 19.58
N TYR A 383 -7.99 -8.45 19.83
CA TYR A 383 -8.85 -7.40 19.27
C TYR A 383 -8.86 -7.43 17.74
N THR A 384 -7.68 -7.48 17.13
CA THR A 384 -7.54 -7.43 15.66
C THR A 384 -8.20 -8.62 15.01
N ILE A 385 -8.00 -9.82 15.56
CA ILE A 385 -8.63 -11.05 15.07
C ILE A 385 -10.16 -10.97 15.25
N ARG A 386 -10.65 -10.58 16.43
CA ARG A 386 -12.09 -10.47 16.72
C ARG A 386 -12.84 -9.56 15.76
N TYR A 387 -12.29 -8.39 15.45
CA TYR A 387 -13.00 -7.36 14.67
C TYR A 387 -12.71 -7.37 13.18
N HIS A 388 -11.52 -7.82 12.74
CA HIS A 388 -11.11 -7.76 11.33
C HIS A 388 -10.81 -9.13 10.70
N PHE A 389 -10.71 -10.20 11.50
CA PHE A 389 -10.58 -11.58 11.02
C PHE A 389 -11.55 -12.54 11.77
N PRO A 390 -12.85 -12.20 11.91
CA PRO A 390 -13.79 -12.91 12.80
C PRO A 390 -14.05 -14.37 12.41
N HIS A 391 -13.72 -14.78 11.19
CA HIS A 391 -13.74 -16.18 10.76
C HIS A 391 -12.68 -17.04 11.48
N LEU A 392 -11.57 -16.45 11.91
CA LEU A 392 -10.49 -17.15 12.61
C LEU A 392 -10.83 -17.49 14.07
N GLU A 393 -11.69 -16.71 14.74
CA GLU A 393 -12.22 -17.08 16.08
C GLU A 393 -13.15 -18.31 16.03
N LYS A 394 -13.75 -18.58 14.85
CA LYS A 394 -14.75 -19.65 14.67
C LYS A 394 -14.14 -20.95 14.12
N MET A 395 -12.83 -21.00 13.92
CA MET A 395 -12.15 -22.23 13.51
C MET A 395 -12.33 -23.29 14.58
N SER A 396 -13.07 -24.35 14.22
CA SER A 396 -13.12 -25.57 15.00
C SER A 396 -11.87 -26.40 14.70
N LYS A 397 -11.31 -27.08 15.70
CA LYS A 397 -10.28 -28.09 15.46
C LYS A 397 -10.85 -29.16 14.51
N SER A 398 -10.23 -29.28 13.35
CA SER A 398 -10.54 -30.31 12.38
C SER A 398 -9.30 -31.15 12.16
N ASP A 399 -9.40 -32.46 12.37
CA ASP A 399 -8.26 -33.39 12.23
C ASP A 399 -7.69 -33.43 10.79
N ASP A 400 -8.42 -32.89 9.81
CA ASP A 400 -8.08 -32.88 8.37
C ASP A 400 -7.29 -31.65 7.89
N ILE A 401 -7.28 -30.51 8.59
CA ILE A 401 -6.58 -29.28 8.14
C ILE A 401 -5.16 -29.24 8.73
N SER A 402 -4.42 -30.32 8.48
CA SER A 402 -2.98 -30.39 8.74
C SER A 402 -2.21 -30.13 7.45
N PHE A 403 -1.71 -28.90 7.27
CA PHE A 403 -0.93 -28.56 6.09
C PHE A 403 0.50 -29.09 6.23
N GLY A 404 0.85 -30.09 5.43
CA GLY A 404 2.24 -30.55 5.30
C GLY A 404 3.12 -29.43 4.75
N ALA A 405 4.16 -29.05 5.49
CA ALA A 405 5.21 -28.18 4.96
C ALA A 405 6.00 -28.94 3.87
N GLY A 406 6.52 -28.21 2.87
CA GLY A 406 6.99 -28.78 1.59
C GLY A 406 8.31 -29.57 1.63
N LEU A 407 8.66 -30.25 2.73
CA LEU A 407 9.92 -30.95 2.91
C LEU A 407 9.73 -32.32 3.60
N GLU A 408 10.33 -33.37 3.03
CA GLU A 408 10.39 -34.71 3.64
C GLU A 408 10.96 -34.62 5.07
N GLY A 409 10.15 -34.99 6.07
CA GLY A 409 10.51 -34.95 7.48
C GLY A 409 10.03 -33.71 8.26
N SER A 410 9.34 -32.76 7.63
CA SER A 410 8.68 -31.66 8.35
C SER A 410 7.32 -32.10 8.91
N SER A 411 7.09 -31.86 10.19
CA SER A 411 5.79 -32.09 10.84
C SER A 411 4.75 -31.12 10.26
N ALA A 412 3.58 -31.64 9.86
CA ALA A 412 2.49 -30.81 9.37
C ALA A 412 2.08 -29.77 10.41
N VAL A 413 1.87 -28.52 9.98
CA VAL A 413 1.46 -27.42 10.87
C VAL A 413 -0.07 -27.37 10.88
N ASP A 414 -0.66 -27.76 12.01
CA ASP A 414 -2.10 -27.62 12.27
C ASP A 414 -2.43 -26.18 12.68
N LEU A 415 -2.78 -25.37 11.68
CA LEU A 415 -3.21 -23.98 11.88
C LEU A 415 -4.55 -23.86 12.62
N THR A 416 -5.37 -24.92 12.68
CA THR A 416 -6.66 -24.88 13.40
C THR A 416 -6.48 -24.97 14.91
N SER A 417 -5.31 -25.43 15.38
CA SER A 417 -4.96 -25.44 16.79
C SER A 417 -4.60 -24.05 17.35
N ASN A 418 -4.18 -23.10 16.50
CA ASN A 418 -3.67 -21.79 16.90
C ASN A 418 -4.16 -20.66 15.98
N LYS A 419 -5.14 -19.87 16.44
CA LYS A 419 -5.69 -18.73 15.69
C LYS A 419 -4.65 -17.67 15.32
N TYR A 420 -3.59 -17.49 16.12
CA TYR A 420 -2.52 -16.53 15.81
C TYR A 420 -1.64 -17.00 14.65
N ALA A 421 -1.42 -18.31 14.52
CA ALA A 421 -0.68 -18.89 13.40
C ALA A 421 -1.47 -18.73 12.09
N ALA A 422 -2.74 -19.11 12.07
CA ALA A 422 -3.63 -18.91 10.93
C ALA A 422 -3.74 -17.43 10.53
N TRP A 423 -3.89 -16.53 11.51
CA TRP A 423 -3.88 -15.09 11.28
C TRP A 423 -2.57 -14.61 10.67
N SER A 424 -1.42 -15.09 11.17
CA SER A 424 -0.11 -14.72 10.61
C SER A 424 0.07 -15.17 9.16
N VAL A 425 -0.49 -16.32 8.78
CA VAL A 425 -0.56 -16.82 7.40
C VAL A 425 -1.45 -15.92 6.54
N GLU A 426 -2.65 -15.54 7.01
CA GLU A 426 -3.53 -14.67 6.24
C GLU A 426 -2.95 -13.26 6.03
N VAL A 427 -2.33 -12.67 7.06
CA VAL A 427 -1.58 -11.41 6.95
C VAL A 427 -0.47 -11.53 5.90
N ALA A 428 0.27 -12.65 5.90
CA ALA A 428 1.32 -12.91 4.93
C ALA A 428 0.77 -13.04 3.50
N GLU A 429 -0.31 -13.79 3.29
CA GLU A 429 -0.93 -13.99 1.98
C GLU A 429 -1.60 -12.71 1.42
N ARG A 430 -2.27 -11.93 2.28
CA ARG A 430 -2.81 -10.60 1.92
C ARG A 430 -1.69 -9.65 1.50
N THR A 431 -0.59 -9.61 2.25
CA THR A 431 0.58 -8.79 1.93
C THR A 431 1.26 -9.24 0.63
N ALA A 432 1.40 -10.54 0.41
CA ALA A 432 1.94 -11.10 -0.84
C ALA A 432 1.09 -10.69 -2.06
N SER A 433 -0.24 -10.77 -1.93
CA SER A 433 -1.20 -10.39 -2.96
C SER A 433 -1.15 -8.89 -3.27
N LEU A 434 -1.09 -8.05 -2.23
CA LEU A 434 -0.92 -6.61 -2.32
C LEU A 434 0.34 -6.23 -3.11
N VAL A 435 1.48 -6.81 -2.74
CA VAL A 435 2.76 -6.51 -3.40
C VAL A 435 2.78 -7.04 -4.84
N ALA A 436 2.19 -8.20 -5.13
CA ALA A 436 2.01 -8.68 -6.50
C ALA A 436 1.13 -7.72 -7.34
N GLY A 437 0.07 -7.16 -6.75
CA GLY A 437 -0.74 -6.10 -7.36
C GLY A 437 0.09 -4.85 -7.70
N TRP A 438 0.93 -4.39 -6.77
CA TRP A 438 1.86 -3.27 -7.02
C TRP A 438 2.81 -3.54 -8.18
N GLN A 439 3.40 -4.75 -8.25
CA GLN A 439 4.24 -5.15 -9.38
C GLN A 439 3.47 -5.14 -10.71
N GLY A 440 2.20 -5.57 -10.72
CA GLY A 440 1.36 -5.66 -11.92
C GLY A 440 0.96 -4.34 -12.56
N VAL A 441 0.88 -3.27 -11.77
CA VAL A 441 0.57 -1.90 -12.25
C VAL A 441 1.80 -0.97 -12.28
N GLY A 442 2.97 -1.47 -11.90
CA GLY A 442 4.19 -0.66 -11.84
C GLY A 442 4.22 0.34 -10.69
N PHE A 443 3.54 0.08 -9.57
CA PHE A 443 3.53 0.98 -8.41
C PHE A 443 4.76 0.76 -7.52
N THR A 444 5.45 1.84 -7.15
CA THR A 444 6.49 1.86 -6.13
C THR A 444 6.07 2.73 -4.96
N HIS A 445 5.96 2.14 -3.77
CA HIS A 445 5.54 2.82 -2.53
C HIS A 445 6.58 3.82 -2.02
N GLY A 446 7.86 3.47 -2.11
CA GLY A 446 9.00 4.32 -1.73
C GLY A 446 9.34 4.37 -0.23
N VAL A 447 8.45 3.94 0.67
CA VAL A 447 8.69 3.90 2.13
C VAL A 447 8.06 2.65 2.79
N LEU A 448 8.51 1.46 2.42
CA LEU A 448 8.03 0.18 3.00
C LEU A 448 8.69 -0.16 4.35
N ASN A 449 8.61 0.78 5.30
CA ASN A 449 8.93 0.53 6.70
C ASN A 449 7.82 -0.35 7.33
N THR A 450 8.10 -1.04 8.45
CA THR A 450 7.06 -1.85 9.13
C THR A 450 5.93 -1.01 9.76
N ASP A 451 6.18 0.27 10.04
CA ASP A 451 5.13 1.24 10.37
C ASP A 451 4.18 1.52 9.20
N ASN A 452 4.57 1.30 7.94
CA ASN A 452 3.74 1.51 6.75
C ASN A 452 3.19 0.19 6.15
N MET A 453 3.19 -0.90 6.91
CA MET A 453 2.58 -2.17 6.52
C MET A 453 1.28 -2.37 7.28
N SER A 454 0.14 -2.16 6.62
CA SER A 454 -1.18 -2.43 7.19
C SER A 454 -1.33 -3.91 7.56
N ILE A 455 -1.88 -4.19 8.73
CA ILE A 455 -2.16 -5.56 9.17
C ILE A 455 -3.24 -6.25 8.32
N LEU A 456 -4.05 -5.48 7.61
CA LEU A 456 -5.15 -5.95 6.76
C LEU A 456 -4.73 -6.19 5.30
N GLY A 457 -3.46 -5.92 4.95
CA GLY A 457 -2.97 -5.98 3.58
C GLY A 457 -3.41 -4.80 2.70
N LEU A 458 -3.61 -3.62 3.29
CA LEU A 458 -3.94 -2.38 2.57
C LEU A 458 -2.68 -1.59 2.20
N SER A 459 -2.68 -0.97 1.01
CA SER A 459 -1.80 0.16 0.71
C SER A 459 -2.10 1.31 1.69
N ILE A 460 -1.08 1.85 2.36
CA ILE A 460 -1.22 2.84 3.44
C ILE A 460 -0.07 3.85 3.43
N ASP A 461 -0.34 5.08 3.88
CA ASP A 461 0.62 6.20 4.01
C ASP A 461 1.37 6.56 2.72
N TYR A 462 0.59 7.07 1.76
CA TYR A 462 1.09 7.67 0.52
C TYR A 462 1.91 8.94 0.80
N GLY A 463 3.22 8.87 0.56
CA GLY A 463 4.12 10.03 0.51
C GLY A 463 4.89 10.07 -0.81
N PRO A 464 6.20 9.78 -0.82
CA PRO A 464 7.01 9.70 -2.03
C PRO A 464 6.77 8.38 -2.78
N PHE A 465 5.54 8.13 -3.21
CA PHE A 465 5.21 7.04 -4.13
C PHE A 465 5.40 7.47 -5.59
N GLY A 466 5.48 6.50 -6.49
CA GLY A 466 5.42 6.74 -7.94
C GLY A 466 5.01 5.50 -8.71
N PHE A 467 4.19 5.68 -9.74
CA PHE A 467 4.00 4.66 -10.76
C PHE A 467 5.13 4.75 -11.80
N LEU A 468 5.55 3.61 -12.34
CA LEU A 468 6.48 3.54 -13.46
C LEU A 468 5.88 4.22 -14.69
N ASP A 469 6.52 5.30 -15.14
CA ASP A 469 6.43 5.75 -16.52
C ASP A 469 7.24 4.76 -17.39
N ALA A 470 8.51 5.04 -17.65
CA ALA A 470 9.45 4.08 -18.24
C ALA A 470 9.72 2.91 -17.27
N PHE A 471 9.77 1.68 -17.79
CA PHE A 471 10.10 0.50 -16.99
C PHE A 471 11.57 0.55 -16.53
N ASP A 472 11.77 0.65 -15.22
CA ASP A 472 13.08 0.59 -14.58
C ASP A 472 12.98 -0.21 -13.28
N PRO A 473 13.52 -1.45 -13.22
CA PRO A 473 13.53 -2.26 -12.01
C PRO A 473 14.16 -1.56 -10.79
N SER A 474 15.08 -0.62 -11.02
CA SER A 474 15.79 0.13 -9.99
C SER A 474 15.10 1.43 -9.58
N TYR A 475 13.93 1.76 -10.15
CA TYR A 475 13.19 2.98 -9.85
C TYR A 475 12.83 3.06 -8.37
N THR A 476 13.29 4.11 -7.69
CA THR A 476 12.74 4.54 -6.41
C THR A 476 12.30 6.00 -6.57
N PRO A 477 11.03 6.34 -6.29
CA PRO A 477 10.56 7.72 -6.25
C PRO A 477 11.19 8.50 -5.08
N ASN A 478 11.65 7.83 -4.03
CA ASN A 478 12.06 8.45 -2.77
C ASN A 478 13.52 8.92 -2.82
N THR A 479 13.75 10.23 -2.67
CA THR A 479 15.09 10.83 -2.58
C THR A 479 15.85 10.39 -1.34
N THR A 480 15.18 10.12 -0.21
CA THR A 480 15.84 9.67 1.03
C THR A 480 16.22 8.18 1.00
N ASP A 481 15.72 7.43 0.01
CA ASP A 481 16.12 6.04 -0.25
C ASP A 481 17.43 5.97 -1.07
N LEU A 482 17.91 7.10 -1.61
CA LEU A 482 19.19 7.15 -2.31
C LEU A 482 20.38 7.33 -1.33
N PRO A 483 21.54 6.68 -1.58
CA PRO A 483 21.85 5.81 -2.72
C PRO A 483 21.40 4.35 -2.54
N GLY A 484 20.86 3.97 -1.37
CA GLY A 484 20.64 2.57 -0.98
C GLY A 484 19.60 1.79 -1.80
N ARG A 485 18.57 2.47 -2.33
CA ARG A 485 17.48 1.91 -3.15
C ARG A 485 16.79 0.71 -2.48
N ARG A 486 16.62 0.74 -1.15
CA ARG A 486 15.99 -0.34 -0.38
C ARG A 486 14.54 -0.53 -0.84
N TYR A 487 13.84 0.54 -1.19
CA TYR A 487 12.43 0.53 -1.54
C TYR A 487 12.17 0.76 -3.03
N CYS A 488 13.15 0.44 -3.88
CA CYS A 488 12.95 0.47 -5.33
C CYS A 488 11.98 -0.63 -5.81
N PHE A 489 11.41 -0.43 -7.00
CA PHE A 489 10.35 -1.24 -7.58
C PHE A 489 10.58 -2.75 -7.44
N ALA A 490 11.75 -3.25 -7.87
CA ALA A 490 12.08 -4.67 -7.86
C ALA A 490 12.35 -5.26 -6.47
N ASN A 491 12.65 -4.44 -5.46
CA ASN A 491 12.95 -4.89 -4.10
C ASN A 491 11.69 -5.03 -3.22
N GLN A 492 10.54 -4.47 -3.64
CA GLN A 492 9.30 -4.52 -2.85
C GLN A 492 8.85 -5.93 -2.44
N PRO A 493 8.97 -6.99 -3.28
CA PRO A 493 8.64 -8.37 -2.88
C PRO A 493 9.49 -8.90 -1.72
N ASP A 494 10.81 -8.70 -1.77
CA ASP A 494 11.74 -9.16 -0.74
C ASP A 494 11.59 -8.33 0.55
N VAL A 495 11.32 -7.03 0.42
CA VAL A 495 11.01 -6.15 1.56
C VAL A 495 9.69 -6.53 2.22
N GLY A 496 8.66 -6.91 1.45
CA GLY A 496 7.40 -7.42 1.97
C GLY A 496 7.61 -8.70 2.80
N LEU A 497 8.38 -9.67 2.28
CA LEU A 497 8.76 -10.87 3.03
C LEU A 497 9.53 -10.53 4.31
N TRP A 498 10.48 -9.61 4.23
CA TRP A 498 11.24 -9.15 5.40
C TRP A 498 10.30 -8.50 6.45
N ASN A 499 9.35 -7.69 6.04
CA ASN A 499 8.35 -7.10 6.94
C ASN A 499 7.46 -8.17 7.61
N ILE A 500 7.09 -9.24 6.88
CA ILE A 500 6.38 -10.41 7.46
C ILE A 500 7.26 -11.16 8.47
N ALA A 501 8.56 -11.35 8.20
CA ALA A 501 9.48 -11.95 9.16
C ALA A 501 9.60 -11.12 10.46
N GLN A 502 9.59 -9.79 10.35
CA GLN A 502 9.55 -8.92 11.53
C GLN A 502 8.21 -8.99 12.29
N PHE A 503 7.10 -9.30 11.62
CA PHE A 503 5.79 -9.51 12.24
C PHE A 503 5.72 -10.87 12.96
N THR A 504 6.13 -11.96 12.33
CA THR A 504 6.12 -13.28 12.97
C THR A 504 7.06 -13.32 14.18
N ALA A 505 8.26 -12.72 14.10
CA ALA A 505 9.16 -12.57 15.24
C ALA A 505 8.55 -11.77 16.42
N THR A 506 7.67 -10.81 16.12
CA THR A 506 6.92 -10.04 17.14
C THR A 506 5.93 -10.94 17.88
N LEU A 507 5.20 -11.80 17.16
CA LEU A 507 4.25 -12.76 17.75
C LEU A 507 4.97 -13.88 18.53
N SER A 508 6.09 -14.40 18.02
CA SER A 508 6.91 -15.39 18.73
C SER A 508 7.48 -14.84 20.04
N THR A 509 7.83 -13.55 20.11
CA THR A 509 8.35 -12.91 21.33
C THR A 509 7.33 -12.93 22.49
N ALA A 510 6.03 -12.91 22.18
CA ALA A 510 4.96 -13.07 23.16
C ALA A 510 4.47 -14.52 23.33
N ASN A 511 5.16 -15.49 22.71
CA ASN A 511 4.78 -16.91 22.65
C ASN A 511 3.37 -17.14 22.07
N LEU A 512 2.95 -16.32 21.10
CA LEU A 512 1.67 -16.49 20.40
C LEU A 512 1.76 -17.47 19.23
N ILE A 513 2.96 -17.63 18.64
CA ILE A 513 3.24 -18.62 17.59
C ILE A 513 4.61 -19.28 17.81
N SER A 514 4.74 -20.54 17.37
CA SER A 514 5.99 -21.30 17.37
C SER A 514 6.94 -20.89 16.23
N PRO A 515 8.22 -21.29 16.27
CA PRO A 515 9.15 -21.11 15.16
C PRO A 515 8.68 -21.79 13.85
N GLU A 516 8.03 -22.95 13.94
CA GLU A 516 7.50 -23.71 12.80
C GLU A 516 6.33 -22.97 12.15
N GLU A 517 5.39 -22.45 12.95
CA GLU A 517 4.28 -21.61 12.49
C GLU A 517 4.79 -20.31 11.84
N ALA A 518 5.79 -19.66 12.45
CA ALA A 518 6.43 -18.47 11.90
C ALA A 518 7.13 -18.72 10.56
N ASN A 519 7.81 -19.86 10.41
CA ASN A 519 8.42 -20.29 9.14
C ASN A 519 7.36 -20.59 8.08
N TYR A 520 6.25 -21.23 8.46
CA TYR A 520 5.16 -21.55 7.56
C TYR A 520 4.51 -20.28 6.97
N ALA A 521 4.26 -19.24 7.79
CA ALA A 521 3.76 -17.96 7.29
C ALA A 521 4.69 -17.29 6.24
N MET A 522 6.02 -17.41 6.42
CA MET A 522 6.99 -16.94 5.43
C MET A 522 6.99 -17.78 4.14
N GLU A 523 6.84 -19.11 4.24
CA GLU A 523 6.67 -20.00 3.07
C GLU A 523 5.40 -19.64 2.28
N ARG A 524 4.28 -19.43 2.98
CA ARG A 524 3.00 -19.02 2.38
C ARG A 524 3.07 -17.67 1.67
N TYR A 525 3.77 -16.67 2.24
CA TYR A 525 4.06 -15.42 1.52
C TYR A 525 4.73 -15.68 0.17
N GLY A 526 5.81 -16.48 0.16
CA GLY A 526 6.60 -16.74 -1.04
C GLY A 526 5.81 -17.46 -2.14
N ILE A 527 5.02 -18.46 -1.76
CA ILE A 527 4.13 -19.18 -2.68
C ILE A 527 3.07 -18.22 -3.23
N LYS A 528 2.31 -17.55 -2.35
CA LYS A 528 1.19 -16.68 -2.74
C LYS A 528 1.64 -15.52 -3.63
N PHE A 529 2.79 -14.90 -3.34
CA PHE A 529 3.34 -13.83 -4.17
C PHE A 529 3.66 -14.34 -5.59
N MET A 530 4.31 -15.49 -5.70
CA MET A 530 4.68 -16.07 -6.99
C MET A 530 3.45 -16.51 -7.80
N ASP A 531 2.43 -17.06 -7.15
CA ASP A 531 1.18 -17.44 -7.81
C ASP A 531 0.44 -16.21 -8.34
N GLU A 532 0.24 -15.18 -7.51
CA GLU A 532 -0.43 -13.94 -7.92
C GLU A 532 0.35 -13.19 -9.01
N TYR A 533 1.67 -13.07 -8.88
CA TYR A 533 2.50 -12.41 -9.90
C TYR A 533 2.45 -13.14 -11.24
N GLN A 534 2.53 -14.47 -11.25
CA GLN A 534 2.38 -15.27 -12.48
C GLN A 534 0.98 -15.11 -13.09
N SER A 535 -0.05 -15.15 -12.24
CA SER A 535 -1.47 -14.98 -12.61
C SER A 535 -1.73 -13.62 -13.26
N ILE A 536 -1.24 -12.55 -12.63
CA ILE A 536 -1.29 -11.17 -13.15
C ILE A 536 -0.56 -11.06 -14.48
N MET A 537 0.71 -11.43 -14.56
CA MET A 537 1.50 -11.27 -15.78
C MET A 537 0.93 -12.10 -16.95
N THR A 538 0.40 -13.29 -16.68
CA THR A 538 -0.30 -14.12 -17.68
C THR A 538 -1.50 -13.39 -18.28
N ARG A 539 -2.37 -12.81 -17.43
CA ARG A 539 -3.52 -12.00 -17.89
C ARG A 539 -3.08 -10.74 -18.64
N LYS A 540 -2.04 -10.03 -18.17
CA LYS A 540 -1.52 -8.81 -18.83
C LYS A 540 -1.01 -9.07 -20.25
N LEU A 541 -0.51 -10.26 -20.55
CA LEU A 541 -0.11 -10.69 -21.91
C LEU A 541 -1.24 -11.39 -22.69
N GLY A 542 -2.42 -11.62 -22.10
CA GLY A 542 -3.52 -12.32 -22.76
C GLY A 542 -3.24 -13.80 -23.05
N LEU A 543 -2.41 -14.45 -22.23
CA LEU A 543 -1.99 -15.85 -22.40
C LEU A 543 -2.89 -16.80 -21.57
N ILE A 544 -2.92 -18.08 -21.94
CA ILE A 544 -3.60 -19.14 -21.17
C ILE A 544 -2.76 -19.58 -19.95
N LYS A 545 -1.42 -19.58 -20.10
CA LYS A 545 -0.47 -20.09 -19.11
C LYS A 545 0.72 -19.14 -18.97
N TYR A 546 1.37 -19.16 -17.81
CA TYR A 546 2.57 -18.38 -17.56
C TYR A 546 3.75 -18.88 -18.42
N ASN A 547 4.29 -18.02 -19.29
CA ASN A 547 5.51 -18.28 -20.05
C ASN A 547 6.68 -17.46 -19.47
N LYS A 548 7.51 -18.11 -18.65
CA LYS A 548 8.65 -17.47 -17.98
C LYS A 548 9.65 -16.89 -18.97
N GLN A 549 10.03 -17.59 -20.04
CA GLN A 549 11.03 -17.09 -20.99
C GLN A 549 10.54 -15.83 -21.72
N LEU A 550 9.30 -15.85 -22.21
CA LEU A 550 8.68 -14.74 -22.94
C LEU A 550 8.60 -13.48 -22.07
N ILE A 551 8.11 -13.61 -20.84
CA ILE A 551 7.99 -12.50 -19.88
C ILE A 551 9.37 -11.99 -19.45
N SER A 552 10.35 -12.87 -19.22
CA SER A 552 11.72 -12.45 -18.87
C SER A 552 12.39 -11.66 -20.01
N LYS A 553 12.20 -12.10 -21.28
CA LYS A 553 12.71 -11.39 -22.46
C LYS A 553 11.99 -10.05 -22.68
N LEU A 554 10.68 -9.99 -22.42
CA LEU A 554 9.91 -8.75 -22.47
C LEU A 554 10.47 -7.71 -21.51
N LEU A 555 10.51 -8.04 -20.21
CA LEU A 555 10.92 -7.09 -19.17
C LEU A 555 12.36 -6.63 -19.35
N ASN A 556 13.26 -7.51 -19.86
CA ASN A 556 14.61 -7.12 -20.24
C ASN A 556 14.62 -6.08 -21.37
N ASN A 557 13.89 -6.31 -22.46
CA ASN A 557 13.78 -5.33 -23.55
C ASN A 557 13.19 -4.00 -23.05
N MET A 558 12.11 -4.03 -22.27
CA MET A 558 11.50 -2.83 -21.68
C MET A 558 12.49 -2.04 -20.80
N ALA A 559 13.34 -2.72 -20.03
CA ALA A 559 14.31 -2.09 -19.13
C ALA A 559 15.50 -1.46 -19.86
N VAL A 560 15.97 -2.10 -20.93
CA VAL A 560 17.04 -1.60 -21.81
C VAL A 560 16.55 -0.38 -22.59
N ASP A 561 15.37 -0.47 -23.21
CA ASP A 561 14.85 0.56 -24.12
C ASP A 561 13.99 1.62 -23.42
N LYS A 562 13.83 1.54 -22.09
CA LYS A 562 13.05 2.46 -21.23
C LYS A 562 11.61 2.68 -21.72
N VAL A 563 10.97 1.59 -22.12
CA VAL A 563 9.61 1.56 -22.64
C VAL A 563 8.59 1.87 -21.54
N ASP A 564 7.56 2.66 -21.85
CA ASP A 564 6.49 2.98 -20.91
C ASP A 564 5.73 1.73 -20.47
N TYR A 565 5.71 1.46 -19.17
CA TYR A 565 5.20 0.20 -18.63
C TYR A 565 3.70 0.03 -18.91
N THR A 566 2.90 1.03 -18.54
CA THR A 566 1.43 0.98 -18.67
C THR A 566 1.00 0.98 -20.13
N ASN A 567 1.51 1.91 -20.93
CA ASN A 567 1.09 2.07 -22.31
C ASN A 567 1.53 0.89 -23.18
N PHE A 568 2.67 0.24 -22.88
CA PHE A 568 3.06 -0.99 -23.57
C PHE A 568 2.01 -2.08 -23.41
N PHE A 569 1.62 -2.41 -22.17
CA PHE A 569 0.63 -3.47 -21.93
C PHE A 569 -0.75 -3.12 -22.48
N ARG A 570 -1.16 -1.84 -22.46
CA ARG A 570 -2.41 -1.41 -23.09
C ARG A 570 -2.37 -1.56 -24.61
N LEU A 571 -1.26 -1.19 -25.25
CA LEU A 571 -1.10 -1.28 -26.71
C LEU A 571 -0.89 -2.71 -27.22
N LEU A 572 -0.26 -3.58 -26.41
CA LEU A 572 -0.03 -5.00 -26.72
C LEU A 572 -1.32 -5.75 -27.09
N SER A 573 -2.47 -5.32 -26.54
CA SER A 573 -3.80 -5.84 -26.87
C SER A 573 -4.20 -5.69 -28.35
N ASN A 574 -3.46 -4.90 -29.14
CA ASN A 574 -3.70 -4.70 -30.57
C ASN A 574 -2.78 -5.54 -31.47
N ILE A 575 -1.86 -6.35 -30.92
CA ILE A 575 -1.14 -7.36 -31.68
C ILE A 575 -2.12 -8.48 -32.06
N LYS A 576 -2.15 -8.84 -33.34
CA LYS A 576 -3.00 -9.93 -33.87
C LYS A 576 -2.35 -11.29 -33.71
N ALA A 577 -3.15 -12.34 -33.59
CA ALA A 577 -2.67 -13.73 -33.62
C ALA A 577 -2.49 -14.21 -35.07
N ASP A 578 -1.57 -13.56 -35.81
CA ASP A 578 -1.36 -13.78 -37.25
C ASP A 578 0.13 -13.96 -37.57
N SER A 579 0.52 -15.20 -37.86
CA SER A 579 1.90 -15.59 -38.21
C SER A 579 2.36 -15.13 -39.59
N GLU A 580 1.46 -14.67 -40.47
CA GLU A 580 1.79 -14.16 -41.81
C GLU A 580 2.06 -12.65 -41.82
N THR A 581 1.88 -11.96 -40.68
CA THR A 581 2.14 -10.51 -40.53
C THR A 581 3.55 -10.12 -41.03
N PRO A 582 3.68 -9.19 -42.00
CA PRO A 582 4.96 -8.72 -42.50
C PRO A 582 5.86 -8.12 -41.42
N GLU A 583 7.17 -8.30 -41.55
CA GLU A 583 8.14 -7.92 -40.50
C GLU A 583 8.14 -6.42 -40.18
N ASP A 584 7.94 -5.59 -41.19
CA ASP A 584 7.83 -4.14 -41.07
C ASP A 584 6.49 -3.68 -40.44
N GLU A 585 5.47 -4.53 -40.46
CA GLU A 585 4.17 -4.28 -39.83
C GLU A 585 4.09 -4.73 -38.36
N LEU A 586 4.87 -5.74 -37.94
CA LEU A 586 4.84 -6.34 -36.59
C LEU A 586 4.89 -5.33 -35.42
N LEU A 587 5.63 -4.22 -35.58
CA LEU A 587 5.81 -3.22 -34.53
C LEU A 587 4.84 -2.03 -34.64
N ILE A 588 4.03 -1.92 -35.70
CA ILE A 588 3.10 -0.79 -35.91
C ILE A 588 2.16 -0.58 -34.70
N PRO A 589 1.57 -1.61 -34.08
CA PRO A 589 0.69 -1.43 -32.91
C PRO A 589 1.41 -0.88 -31.67
N LEU A 590 2.74 -1.00 -31.58
CA LEU A 590 3.57 -0.61 -30.44
C LEU A 590 4.36 0.69 -30.66
N LYS A 591 4.28 1.31 -31.85
CA LYS A 591 5.08 2.49 -32.25
C LYS A 591 4.97 3.72 -31.32
N ALA A 592 3.93 3.80 -30.51
CA ALA A 592 3.72 4.91 -29.58
C ALA A 592 4.55 4.79 -28.29
N VAL A 593 5.12 3.60 -28.03
CA VAL A 593 6.01 3.33 -26.88
C VAL A 593 7.39 2.80 -27.30
N LEU A 594 7.50 2.20 -28.50
CA LEU A 594 8.75 1.91 -29.18
C LEU A 594 9.10 3.10 -30.07
N LEU A 595 9.77 4.10 -29.48
CA LEU A 595 10.24 5.31 -30.17
C LEU A 595 11.42 4.99 -31.12
N ASP A 596 12.05 6.01 -31.74
CA ASP A 596 13.15 5.79 -32.69
C ASP A 596 14.31 4.98 -32.07
N MET A 597 14.52 3.77 -32.60
CA MET A 597 15.43 2.76 -32.06
C MET A 597 16.32 2.20 -33.17
N GLY A 598 17.58 1.91 -32.83
CA GLY A 598 18.54 1.33 -33.77
C GLY A 598 18.19 -0.11 -34.20
N ASN A 599 18.68 -0.52 -35.37
CA ASN A 599 18.33 -1.81 -36.01
C ASN A 599 18.43 -3.02 -35.07
N GLU A 600 19.52 -3.15 -34.31
CA GLU A 600 19.72 -4.24 -33.34
C GLU A 600 18.58 -4.32 -32.30
N ARG A 601 18.12 -3.17 -31.79
CA ARG A 601 16.99 -3.13 -30.85
C ARG A 601 15.66 -3.42 -31.55
N LYS A 602 15.48 -2.94 -32.78
CA LYS A 602 14.31 -3.26 -33.62
C LYS A 602 14.20 -4.78 -33.86
N GLU A 603 15.31 -5.43 -34.21
CA GLU A 603 15.42 -6.89 -34.38
C GLU A 603 15.10 -7.64 -33.08
N ALA A 604 15.58 -7.16 -31.92
CA ALA A 604 15.27 -7.74 -30.62
C ALA A 604 13.78 -7.68 -30.25
N TRP A 605 13.07 -6.63 -30.69
CA TRP A 605 11.62 -6.50 -30.53
C TRP A 605 10.84 -7.35 -31.53
N ILE A 606 11.21 -7.35 -32.82
CA ILE A 606 10.64 -8.23 -33.85
C ILE A 606 10.75 -9.71 -33.41
N SER A 607 11.92 -10.11 -32.93
CA SER A 607 12.19 -11.45 -32.38
C SER A 607 11.33 -11.78 -31.16
N TRP A 608 10.96 -10.79 -30.33
CA TRP A 608 10.06 -11.00 -29.21
C TRP A 608 8.59 -11.09 -29.64
N VAL A 609 8.14 -10.20 -30.54
CA VAL A 609 6.77 -10.17 -31.05
C VAL A 609 6.45 -11.44 -31.84
N ARG A 610 7.38 -11.98 -32.64
CA ARG A 610 7.21 -13.29 -33.32
C ARG A 610 6.90 -14.42 -32.35
N THR A 611 7.73 -14.60 -31.32
CA THR A 611 7.49 -15.63 -30.27
C THR A 611 6.21 -15.38 -29.48
N TYR A 612 5.81 -14.11 -29.29
CA TYR A 612 4.52 -13.80 -28.69
C TYR A 612 3.35 -14.21 -29.59
N ILE A 613 3.40 -13.90 -30.90
CA ILE A 613 2.37 -14.29 -31.88
C ILE A 613 2.27 -15.82 -31.99
N GLU A 614 3.38 -16.55 -31.97
CA GLU A 614 3.39 -18.02 -31.93
C GLU A 614 2.59 -18.57 -30.73
N GLU A 615 2.81 -18.03 -29.52
CA GLU A 615 2.03 -18.37 -28.33
C GLU A 615 0.55 -17.99 -28.48
N LEU A 616 0.24 -16.81 -29.05
CA LEU A 616 -1.14 -16.37 -29.30
C LEU A 616 -1.88 -17.30 -30.29
N VAL A 617 -1.26 -17.64 -31.42
CA VAL A 617 -1.81 -18.59 -32.41
C VAL A 617 -2.05 -19.95 -31.74
N SER A 618 -1.09 -20.44 -30.94
CA SER A 618 -1.23 -21.71 -30.21
C SER A 618 -2.37 -21.72 -29.19
N SER A 619 -2.79 -20.55 -28.70
CA SER A 619 -3.88 -20.42 -27.72
C SER A 619 -5.27 -20.60 -28.32
N GLY A 620 -5.43 -20.34 -29.62
CA GLY A 620 -6.73 -20.34 -30.31
C GLY A 620 -7.72 -19.26 -29.85
N ILE A 621 -7.33 -18.32 -28.99
CA ILE A 621 -8.23 -17.26 -28.48
C ILE A 621 -8.44 -16.17 -29.57
N PRO A 622 -9.69 -15.87 -29.97
CA PRO A 622 -9.98 -14.80 -30.92
C PRO A 622 -9.45 -13.43 -30.47
N ASP A 623 -8.94 -12.65 -31.42
CA ASP A 623 -8.29 -11.35 -31.17
C ASP A 623 -9.16 -10.38 -30.35
N GLU A 624 -10.44 -10.22 -30.69
CA GLU A 624 -11.35 -9.32 -29.97
C GLU A 624 -11.62 -9.79 -28.52
N GLN A 625 -11.76 -11.10 -28.30
CA GLN A 625 -11.93 -11.67 -26.95
C GLN A 625 -10.67 -11.46 -26.11
N ARG A 626 -9.49 -11.73 -26.69
CA ARG A 626 -8.20 -11.50 -26.04
C ARG A 626 -8.01 -10.02 -25.71
N LYS A 627 -8.32 -9.13 -26.65
CA LYS A 627 -8.20 -7.68 -26.49
C LYS A 627 -9.11 -7.16 -25.39
N ALA A 628 -10.36 -7.61 -25.32
CA ALA A 628 -11.28 -7.27 -24.24
C ALA A 628 -10.73 -7.71 -22.86
N ALA A 629 -10.28 -8.97 -22.75
CA ALA A 629 -9.71 -9.51 -21.52
C ALA A 629 -8.41 -8.80 -21.09
N MET A 630 -7.53 -8.46 -22.04
CA MET A 630 -6.31 -7.68 -21.76
C MET A 630 -6.66 -6.25 -21.30
N ASN A 631 -7.64 -5.60 -21.93
CA ASN A 631 -8.03 -4.23 -21.59
C ASN A 631 -8.72 -4.12 -20.22
N SER A 632 -9.36 -5.19 -19.72
CA SER A 632 -9.91 -5.22 -18.36
C SER A 632 -8.86 -5.39 -17.26
N VAL A 633 -7.59 -5.71 -17.59
CA VAL A 633 -6.49 -5.87 -16.61
C VAL A 633 -5.29 -4.96 -16.88
N ASN A 634 -5.20 -4.36 -18.07
CA ASN A 634 -4.18 -3.39 -18.43
C ASN A 634 -4.81 -1.99 -18.43
N PRO A 635 -4.52 -1.16 -17.40
CA PRO A 635 -5.14 0.15 -17.30
C PRO A 635 -4.69 1.03 -18.47
N LYS A 636 -5.59 1.90 -18.93
CA LYS A 636 -5.26 3.00 -19.84
C LYS A 636 -4.71 4.21 -19.09
N TYR A 637 -5.16 4.41 -17.85
CA TYR A 637 -4.80 5.54 -17.02
C TYR A 637 -4.19 5.05 -15.70
N ILE A 638 -3.09 5.68 -15.30
CA ILE A 638 -2.46 5.51 -13.98
C ILE A 638 -2.17 6.89 -13.41
N LEU A 639 -2.02 6.99 -12.09
CA LEU A 639 -1.75 8.26 -11.41
C LEU A 639 -0.28 8.68 -11.55
N ARG A 640 0.11 9.07 -12.78
CA ARG A 640 1.47 9.51 -13.11
C ARG A 640 1.83 10.76 -12.32
N ASN A 641 3.06 10.85 -11.82
CA ASN A 641 3.49 11.96 -10.94
C ASN A 641 3.34 13.35 -11.59
N TYR A 642 3.47 13.48 -12.91
CA TYR A 642 3.25 14.75 -13.61
C TYR A 642 1.77 15.18 -13.65
N LEU A 643 0.82 14.23 -13.61
CA LEU A 643 -0.61 14.51 -13.54
C LEU A 643 -0.98 15.02 -12.15
N CYS A 644 -0.45 14.39 -11.10
CA CYS A 644 -0.52 14.93 -9.73
C CYS A 644 0.02 16.36 -9.69
N GLN A 645 1.24 16.59 -10.21
CA GLN A 645 1.83 17.94 -10.17
C GLN A 645 0.98 18.96 -10.93
N SER A 646 0.44 18.61 -12.10
CA SER A 646 -0.44 19.51 -12.87
C SER A 646 -1.71 19.88 -12.10
N ALA A 647 -2.25 18.96 -11.31
CA ALA A 647 -3.40 19.20 -10.45
C ALA A 647 -3.04 20.00 -9.18
N ILE A 648 -1.84 19.80 -8.62
CA ILE A 648 -1.30 20.60 -7.51
C ILE A 648 -1.05 22.05 -7.94
N ASP A 649 -0.35 22.26 -9.07
CA ASP A 649 0.00 23.58 -9.61
C ASP A 649 -1.25 24.45 -9.86
N ALA A 650 -2.40 23.82 -10.20
CA ALA A 650 -3.70 24.46 -10.34
C ALA A 650 -4.38 24.72 -8.99
N ALA A 651 -4.36 23.74 -8.07
CA ALA A 651 -4.98 23.85 -6.76
C ALA A 651 -4.29 24.90 -5.85
N GLU A 652 -2.98 25.09 -5.97
CA GLU A 652 -2.23 26.16 -5.31
C GLU A 652 -2.65 27.57 -5.80
N GLN A 653 -3.31 27.67 -6.96
CA GLN A 653 -3.92 28.89 -7.50
C GLN A 653 -5.43 28.97 -7.23
N GLY A 654 -5.98 28.04 -6.45
CA GLY A 654 -7.42 27.95 -6.13
C GLY A 654 -8.28 27.23 -7.17
N ASP A 655 -7.71 26.66 -8.24
CA ASP A 655 -8.46 25.86 -9.22
C ASP A 655 -8.40 24.37 -8.89
N TYR A 656 -9.47 23.87 -8.26
CA TYR A 656 -9.63 22.45 -7.91
C TYR A 656 -10.21 21.59 -9.05
N ALA A 657 -10.48 22.16 -10.24
CA ALA A 657 -11.13 21.43 -11.33
C ALA A 657 -10.28 20.30 -11.90
N GLU A 658 -8.96 20.45 -11.99
CA GLU A 658 -8.06 19.39 -12.48
C GLU A 658 -7.90 18.25 -11.46
N VAL A 659 -7.88 18.55 -10.14
CA VAL A 659 -7.91 17.53 -9.07
C VAL A 659 -9.18 16.69 -9.17
N ARG A 660 -10.35 17.35 -9.25
CA ARG A 660 -11.66 16.68 -9.38
C ARG A 660 -11.75 15.87 -10.68
N ARG A 661 -11.20 16.38 -11.79
CA ARG A 661 -11.17 15.66 -13.08
C ARG A 661 -10.28 14.43 -13.02
N LEU A 662 -9.09 14.54 -12.40
CA LEU A 662 -8.16 13.43 -12.25
C LEU A 662 -8.74 12.31 -11.38
N LEU A 663 -9.46 12.65 -10.29
CA LEU A 663 -10.25 11.67 -9.52
C LEU A 663 -11.19 10.85 -10.43
N ARG A 664 -12.03 11.52 -11.23
CA ARG A 664 -13.00 10.82 -12.12
C ARG A 664 -12.34 9.96 -13.18
N VAL A 665 -11.15 10.32 -13.66
CA VAL A 665 -10.38 9.46 -14.57
C VAL A 665 -9.86 8.22 -13.84
N MET A 666 -9.37 8.39 -12.61
CA MET A 666 -8.83 7.31 -11.76
C MET A 666 -9.88 6.37 -11.18
N GLU A 667 -11.16 6.76 -11.11
CA GLU A 667 -12.27 5.87 -10.75
C GLU A 667 -12.48 4.72 -11.76
N ARG A 668 -12.06 4.88 -13.03
CA ARG A 668 -12.25 3.89 -14.10
C ARG A 668 -11.00 3.74 -14.98
N PRO A 669 -9.86 3.30 -14.42
CA PRO A 669 -8.56 3.40 -15.09
C PRO A 669 -8.41 2.46 -16.30
N TYR A 670 -9.26 1.43 -16.42
CA TYR A 670 -9.29 0.47 -17.52
C TYR A 670 -10.14 0.91 -18.72
N ASP A 671 -11.08 1.83 -18.51
CA ASP A 671 -12.07 2.22 -19.51
C ASP A 671 -11.46 3.11 -20.61
N GLU A 672 -12.09 3.06 -21.79
CA GLU A 672 -11.92 4.10 -22.80
C GLU A 672 -12.78 5.32 -22.40
N GLN A 673 -12.13 6.46 -22.13
CA GLN A 673 -12.80 7.69 -21.69
C GLN A 673 -12.62 8.81 -22.74
N PRO A 674 -13.64 9.11 -23.57
CA PRO A 674 -13.54 10.12 -24.62
C PRO A 674 -13.20 11.52 -24.07
N GLY A 675 -12.26 12.21 -24.71
CA GLY A 675 -11.78 13.54 -24.28
C GLY A 675 -10.76 13.51 -23.13
N MET A 676 -10.44 12.33 -22.59
CA MET A 676 -9.45 12.14 -21.52
C MET A 676 -8.11 11.61 -22.05
N GLU A 677 -7.87 11.64 -23.36
CA GLU A 677 -6.65 11.10 -23.99
C GLU A 677 -5.38 11.80 -23.51
N LYS A 678 -5.47 13.02 -22.97
CA LYS A 678 -4.33 13.72 -22.34
C LYS A 678 -3.74 12.96 -21.14
N TYR A 679 -4.56 12.21 -20.40
CA TYR A 679 -4.14 11.50 -19.18
C TYR A 679 -3.40 10.17 -19.44
N ALA A 680 -3.50 9.63 -20.67
CA ALA A 680 -2.76 8.44 -21.08
C ALA A 680 -1.38 8.78 -21.71
N ARG A 681 -1.02 10.06 -21.82
CA ARG A 681 0.22 10.48 -22.49
C ARG A 681 1.45 10.17 -21.64
N LEU A 682 2.55 9.92 -22.33
CA LEU A 682 3.89 9.86 -21.75
C LEU A 682 4.22 11.16 -21.00
N PRO A 683 5.02 11.10 -19.93
CA PRO A 683 5.45 12.30 -19.20
C PRO A 683 6.16 13.31 -20.11
N PRO A 684 5.80 14.60 -20.04
CA PRO A 684 6.50 15.66 -20.77
C PRO A 684 7.91 15.90 -20.19
N ALA A 685 8.81 16.49 -20.98
CA ALA A 685 10.22 16.66 -20.58
C ALA A 685 10.44 17.39 -19.24
N TRP A 686 9.54 18.31 -18.85
CA TRP A 686 9.62 19.01 -17.56
C TRP A 686 9.34 18.12 -16.34
N ALA A 687 8.65 16.99 -16.52
CA ALA A 687 8.24 16.09 -15.44
C ALA A 687 9.43 15.38 -14.76
N TYR A 688 10.57 15.29 -15.46
CA TYR A 688 11.78 14.63 -14.96
C TYR A 688 12.60 15.48 -13.96
N ARG A 689 12.01 16.54 -13.40
CA ARG A 689 12.63 17.40 -12.38
C ARG A 689 12.42 16.86 -10.95
N PRO A 690 13.37 17.12 -10.01
CA PRO A 690 13.13 16.92 -8.58
C PRO A 690 11.89 17.67 -8.09
N GLY A 691 11.16 17.08 -7.14
CA GLY A 691 9.85 17.54 -6.70
C GLY A 691 8.68 17.01 -7.54
N VAL A 692 8.93 16.37 -8.69
CA VAL A 692 7.89 15.74 -9.52
C VAL A 692 8.13 14.24 -9.66
N CYS A 693 9.17 13.80 -10.37
CA CYS A 693 9.47 12.36 -10.53
C CYS A 693 10.25 11.75 -9.36
N MET A 694 10.94 12.61 -8.60
CA MET A 694 11.74 12.30 -7.41
C MET A 694 11.23 13.15 -6.25
N LEU A 695 10.85 12.50 -5.15
CA LEU A 695 10.03 13.04 -4.07
C LEU A 695 10.64 12.70 -2.71
N SER A 696 10.35 13.50 -1.70
CA SER A 696 10.83 13.31 -0.33
C SER A 696 9.74 12.79 0.61
N CYS A 697 10.08 12.37 1.82
CA CYS A 697 9.12 11.97 2.85
C CYS A 697 8.18 13.12 3.33
N SER A 698 8.46 14.38 2.97
CA SER A 698 7.57 15.53 3.17
C SER A 698 6.64 15.82 1.99
N SER A 699 6.65 14.97 0.94
CA SER A 699 5.92 15.11 -0.33
C SER A 699 4.77 14.12 -0.51
#